data_AF-A0A1C7D866-F1
#
_entry.id   AF-A0A1C7D866-F1
#
_cell.length_a   1.000
_cell.length_b   1.000
_cell.length_c   1.000
_cell.angle_alpha   90.00
_cell.angle_beta   90.00
_cell.angle_gamma   90.00
#
_symmetry.space_group_name_H-M   'P 1'
#
loop_
_entity.id
_entity.type
_entity.pdbx_description
1 polymer ?
#
loop_
_entity_poly.entity_id
_entity_poly.type
_entity_poly.pdbx_seq_one_letter_code
_entity_poly.pdbx_strand_id
1 'polypeptide(L)'
;MDIAGYLEEISRIHASGDATEHSYRAPLQRLFESIDETASVINEPKRSEGGMPDFLFHRDGVAFGWAEAKDLPKDVVKLKGYSVEQRKRYEAAYHNLIYTNGVDFEFIREGEVIHHTSIADFMGDLGGLQPLPEKFEELERYLRLFVEEQPISIRSAKRLAEMMANKAAIIKGEVDIALKDDPEFQTTLGRQFKVFKQNLLPNLTPEEFADLYAETITYGMFAARLHDTETPENFSRDEALKLLPKSNPFLRGLFQTIVGFDLPEWLIYAVEDLVNVLRASRPHDLFEDFGKFTARNDPFIHFYETFLAEYNPKKRKARGVWYTPEPVVDFIVRAVDDVLKTEFDIPDGLADTKKVTVDWDTGQDDPKTGKPRTIKREVHRVQILDPATGTGTFLAKTVQTIADRVKSRAPGAWSNYVERDLLPRLHGFELLMASYAMCHMKLDMQLTESGYVPNTGKPPEDWPTGKQWPPRLSVWLTNALEPAEREVKDLFALQALADEARGAGDVKRQTPIMCVIGNPPYSGVSQNMESEFSNRLIEDYKYVDGKHFGERRHWLLDDYVKFIRTSEKVIADNGQGVLAFISNNGFLSNPTFRGMRWHLLSTFDAIHVIDLHGNSNKRERTPTGSPDKNVFDIKQGVSIIIAIKKRDASIEPRKTSVYHRDFWGTRLAKDKVLRSGQVFDNPDNWTKLDLFHPYYFFVPFNAAHASTYDAGFNLKELFYTTSKGVITARDDLAVAFEKSELQNTIKYFTDPSLSDDQLRQKFFSGKSGKKYPKGDTRGWKLPDARTGLREVEVSEKIEKIAYRPFDFRFFFYGQELTDWPREEVMLHVTGQVVDGQHYRNENIAISFNRRIEEDRPFSDALALDCPIQHHSLSIKEANDFASLYRYPDRSDKQVDSEAPTQRTVNFDLKLYAAVCKAAGIDPADQAGPDDDFRKATGDARPSEVKVFDYIYGVLHSPDYRETFAEFLKIDFPRVPYPSSSEVFRHVSEKGEALRRLHLMEPGAIGDAPYPFMPEDVSELEDDERNAVAAAHPKWDAGRVYINKVQYFDGVPQTAWDFHIGGYQPAQKWLKDRKGRALSYEDIGHYQNIVKILLETDRIMREIKLPLDLDAAPDEEVQAG
;
A
#
# COMPACT_ATOMS: atom_id res chain seq x y z
N MET A 1 45.46 -0.75 41.88
CA MET A 1 45.73 -0.11 40.58
C MET A 1 46.94 0.80 40.72
N ASP A 2 48.02 0.58 39.97
CA ASP A 2 49.23 1.43 39.97
C ASP A 2 49.35 2.15 38.62
N ILE A 3 48.66 3.28 38.47
CA ILE A 3 48.61 4.06 37.22
C ILE A 3 49.97 4.70 36.91
N ALA A 4 50.70 5.13 37.95
CA ALA A 4 52.03 5.72 37.79
C ALA A 4 53.02 4.69 37.22
N GLY A 5 53.07 3.49 37.82
CA GLY A 5 53.90 2.39 37.33
C GLY A 5 53.49 1.91 35.93
N TYR A 6 52.19 1.86 35.64
CA TYR A 6 51.66 1.59 34.29
C TYR A 6 52.18 2.61 33.27
N LEU A 7 52.09 3.91 33.56
CA LEU A 7 52.52 4.95 32.63
C LEU A 7 54.05 4.97 32.44
N GLU A 8 54.82 4.67 33.49
CA GLU A 8 56.28 4.49 33.38
C GLU A 8 56.65 3.32 32.45
N GLU A 9 55.87 2.24 32.47
CA GLU A 9 56.04 1.11 31.58
C GLU A 9 55.70 1.48 30.12
N ILE A 10 54.56 2.14 29.89
CA ILE A 10 54.17 2.65 28.57
C ILE A 10 55.24 3.61 28.01
N SER A 11 55.74 4.54 28.82
CA SER A 11 56.78 5.50 28.43
C SER A 11 58.08 4.81 28.05
N ARG A 12 58.48 3.77 28.77
CA ARG A 12 59.69 2.98 28.49
C ARG A 12 59.57 2.20 27.19
N ILE A 13 58.41 1.60 26.94
CA ILE A 13 58.12 0.88 25.68
C ILE A 13 58.17 1.86 24.52
N HIS A 14 57.55 3.04 24.66
CA HIS A 14 57.53 4.07 23.63
C HIS A 14 58.94 4.62 23.32
N ALA A 15 59.74 4.91 24.36
CA ALA A 15 61.10 5.43 24.23
C ALA A 15 62.07 4.46 23.51
N SER A 16 61.74 3.16 23.41
CA SER A 16 62.56 2.18 22.69
C SER A 16 62.64 2.42 21.18
N GLY A 17 61.66 3.13 20.59
CA GLY A 17 61.59 3.41 19.15
C GLY A 17 61.13 2.22 18.28
N ASP A 18 61.13 1.00 18.80
CA ASP A 18 60.76 -0.24 18.08
C ASP A 18 59.35 -0.78 18.46
N ALA A 19 58.53 0.04 19.14
CA ALA A 19 57.20 -0.35 19.59
C ALA A 19 56.15 -0.35 18.47
N THR A 20 55.21 -1.30 18.54
CA THR A 20 54.00 -1.33 17.70
C THR A 20 52.77 -1.21 18.58
N GLU A 21 51.59 -1.06 17.98
CA GLU A 21 50.30 -1.04 18.70
C GLU A 21 50.13 -2.24 19.68
N HIS A 22 50.65 -3.42 19.32
CA HIS A 22 50.62 -4.61 20.18
C HIS A 22 51.52 -4.51 21.42
N SER A 23 52.58 -3.71 21.36
CA SER A 23 53.56 -3.58 22.44
C SER A 23 52.94 -2.98 23.71
N TYR A 24 51.88 -2.18 23.59
CA TYR A 24 51.21 -1.52 24.71
C TYR A 24 50.08 -2.37 25.35
N ARG A 25 49.71 -3.50 24.75
CA ARG A 25 48.57 -4.32 25.19
C ARG A 25 48.81 -5.03 26.51
N ALA A 26 50.02 -5.56 26.73
CA ALA A 26 50.34 -6.28 27.97
C ALA A 26 50.32 -5.37 29.23
N PRO A 27 50.89 -4.14 29.19
CA PRO A 27 50.68 -3.16 30.26
C PRO A 27 49.21 -2.80 30.49
N LEU A 28 48.43 -2.60 29.41
CA LEU A 28 47.00 -2.29 29.48
C LEU A 28 46.21 -3.43 30.14
N GLN A 29 46.50 -4.67 29.78
CA GLN A 29 45.87 -5.84 30.39
C GLN A 29 46.09 -5.87 31.91
N ARG A 30 47.33 -5.66 32.36
CA ARG A 30 47.64 -5.62 33.80
C ARG A 30 46.94 -4.47 34.51
N LEU A 31 46.83 -3.30 33.87
CA LEU A 31 46.06 -2.19 34.43
C LEU A 31 44.59 -2.60 34.61
N PHE A 32 43.98 -3.17 33.59
CA PHE A 32 42.58 -3.61 33.62
C PHE A 32 42.31 -4.74 34.63
N GLU A 33 43.19 -5.74 34.72
CA GLU A 33 43.11 -6.81 35.72
C GLU A 33 43.28 -6.30 37.15
N SER A 34 43.93 -5.13 37.33
CA SER A 34 44.11 -4.54 38.66
C SER A 34 42.92 -3.73 39.19
N ILE A 35 41.82 -3.63 38.41
CA ILE A 35 40.62 -2.86 38.78
C ILE A 35 39.78 -3.60 39.83
N ASP A 36 39.50 -4.87 39.59
CA ASP A 36 38.61 -5.72 40.37
C ASP A 36 39.11 -7.18 40.29
N GLU A 37 39.45 -7.76 41.43
CA GLU A 37 39.96 -9.15 41.52
C GLU A 37 38.94 -10.20 41.06
N THR A 38 37.65 -9.85 40.98
CA THR A 38 36.58 -10.73 40.50
C THR A 38 36.36 -10.65 38.99
N ALA A 39 36.93 -9.64 38.33
CA ALA A 39 36.86 -9.48 36.88
C ALA A 39 38.12 -10.05 36.22
N SER A 40 37.91 -10.84 35.18
CA SER A 40 38.99 -11.35 34.33
C SER A 40 38.96 -10.65 32.98
N VAL A 41 40.15 -10.33 32.47
CA VAL A 41 40.35 -9.56 31.23
C VAL A 41 41.09 -10.44 30.23
N ILE A 42 40.51 -10.62 29.05
CA ILE A 42 41.14 -11.38 27.96
C ILE A 42 41.65 -10.39 26.92
N ASN A 43 42.96 -10.38 26.69
CA ASN A 43 43.55 -9.73 25.52
C ASN A 43 43.47 -10.64 24.29
N GLU A 44 43.13 -10.08 23.14
CA GLU A 44 42.86 -10.80 21.89
C GLU A 44 41.89 -11.99 22.07
N PRO A 45 40.63 -11.73 22.44
CA PRO A 45 39.66 -12.81 22.57
C PRO A 45 39.44 -13.52 21.21
N LYS A 46 38.75 -14.66 21.19
CA LYS A 46 38.39 -15.36 19.93
C LYS A 46 37.43 -14.54 19.06
N ARG A 47 37.85 -14.20 17.83
CA ARG A 47 37.13 -13.33 16.88
C ARG A 47 35.67 -13.74 16.63
N SER A 48 34.78 -12.75 16.53
CA SER A 48 33.41 -12.83 15.96
C SER A 48 33.24 -11.85 14.79
N GLU A 49 32.24 -12.07 13.92
CA GLU A 49 32.09 -11.34 12.64
C GLU A 49 31.74 -9.84 12.76
N GLY A 50 31.32 -9.36 13.94
CA GLY A 50 31.14 -7.93 14.23
C GLY A 50 32.43 -7.12 14.31
N GLY A 51 33.59 -7.78 14.21
CA GLY A 51 34.88 -7.26 14.69
C GLY A 51 34.88 -7.23 16.21
N MET A 52 36.00 -7.57 16.83
CA MET A 52 36.05 -7.63 18.29
C MET A 52 37.08 -6.65 18.83
N PRO A 53 36.73 -5.90 19.89
CA PRO A 53 37.68 -5.07 20.60
C PRO A 53 38.87 -5.89 21.14
N ASP A 54 40.02 -5.25 21.28
CA ASP A 54 41.26 -5.91 21.74
C ASP A 54 41.17 -6.54 23.14
N PHE A 55 40.24 -6.08 23.98
CA PHE A 55 40.02 -6.58 25.33
C PHE A 55 38.56 -6.91 25.61
N LEU A 56 38.35 -8.01 26.32
CA LEU A 56 37.05 -8.47 26.83
C LEU A 56 37.09 -8.59 28.35
N PHE A 57 36.13 -7.96 29.04
CA PHE A 57 35.95 -8.04 30.48
C PHE A 57 34.82 -9.01 30.81
N HIS A 58 35.08 -9.98 31.68
CA HIS A 58 34.08 -10.95 32.11
C HIS A 58 34.12 -11.22 33.62
N ARG A 59 32.94 -11.50 34.19
CA ARG A 59 32.75 -11.93 35.58
C ARG A 59 31.86 -13.16 35.55
N ASP A 60 32.27 -14.24 36.21
CA ASP A 60 31.53 -15.52 36.25
C ASP A 60 31.11 -16.08 34.87
N GLY A 61 31.95 -15.85 33.84
CA GLY A 61 31.70 -16.30 32.47
C GLY A 61 30.75 -15.40 31.65
N VAL A 62 30.28 -14.27 32.21
CA VAL A 62 29.45 -13.29 31.52
C VAL A 62 30.28 -12.07 31.14
N ALA A 63 30.26 -11.70 29.85
CA ALA A 63 30.89 -10.48 29.37
C ALA A 63 30.09 -9.24 29.80
N PHE A 64 30.77 -8.25 30.39
CA PHE A 64 30.14 -7.00 30.84
C PHE A 64 30.79 -5.73 30.28
N GLY A 65 31.92 -5.84 29.59
CA GLY A 65 32.61 -4.68 29.03
C GLY A 65 33.65 -5.07 27.98
N TRP A 66 34.00 -4.12 27.12
CA TRP A 66 35.00 -4.27 26.06
C TRP A 66 35.94 -3.07 26.01
N ALA A 67 37.17 -3.25 25.54
CA ALA A 67 38.06 -2.13 25.23
C ALA A 67 38.80 -2.33 23.91
N GLU A 68 38.87 -1.28 23.10
CA GLU A 68 39.67 -1.22 21.87
C GLU A 68 40.91 -0.37 22.12
N ALA A 69 42.09 -0.92 21.83
CA ALA A 69 43.34 -0.18 21.92
C ALA A 69 43.76 0.36 20.55
N LYS A 70 44.42 1.51 20.55
CA LYS A 70 45.03 2.14 19.39
C LYS A 70 46.51 2.41 19.67
N ASP A 71 47.26 2.60 18.60
CA ASP A 71 48.66 3.01 18.71
C ASP A 71 48.77 4.37 19.42
N LEU A 72 49.81 4.54 20.25
CA LEU A 72 49.99 5.67 21.16
C LEU A 72 49.85 7.06 20.48
N PRO A 73 50.34 7.30 19.24
CA PRO A 73 50.21 8.60 18.58
C PRO A 73 48.83 8.87 17.96
N LYS A 74 47.90 7.90 17.98
CA LYS A 74 46.56 8.06 17.39
C LYS A 74 45.62 8.73 18.38
N ASP A 75 44.89 9.73 17.90
CA ASP A 75 43.81 10.38 18.64
C ASP A 75 42.57 9.46 18.68
N VAL A 76 42.11 9.12 19.88
CA VAL A 76 40.95 8.23 20.09
C VAL A 76 39.61 8.93 19.93
N VAL A 77 39.59 10.27 19.93
CA VAL A 77 38.40 11.12 19.75
C VAL A 77 38.24 11.52 18.27
N LYS A 78 39.31 11.97 17.60
CA LYS A 78 39.29 12.43 16.20
C LYS A 78 39.80 11.38 15.23
N LEU A 79 39.13 10.23 15.21
CA LEU A 79 39.45 9.12 14.32
C LEU A 79 39.22 9.48 12.83
N LYS A 80 40.00 8.84 11.93
CA LYS A 80 39.87 8.99 10.46
C LYS A 80 39.81 7.63 9.76
N GLY A 81 39.15 7.59 8.60
CA GLY A 81 39.09 6.41 7.73
C GLY A 81 38.42 5.20 8.38
N TYR A 82 38.97 4.00 8.16
CA TYR A 82 38.47 2.71 8.66
C TYR A 82 38.15 2.70 10.17
N SER A 83 38.89 3.47 10.98
CA SER A 83 38.67 3.53 12.43
C SER A 83 37.32 4.18 12.82
N VAL A 84 36.78 5.07 11.97
CA VAL A 84 35.44 5.68 12.19
C VAL A 84 34.34 4.65 11.94
N GLU A 85 34.48 3.86 10.88
CA GLU A 85 33.54 2.79 10.55
C GLU A 85 33.57 1.67 11.60
N GLN A 86 34.77 1.30 12.07
CA GLN A 86 34.97 0.34 13.15
C GLN A 86 34.32 0.82 14.46
N ARG A 87 34.54 2.08 14.85
CA ARG A 87 33.95 2.67 16.06
C ARG A 87 32.43 2.64 16.02
N LYS A 88 31.79 3.08 14.94
CA LYS A 88 30.32 3.01 14.79
C LYS A 88 29.79 1.59 14.94
N ARG A 89 30.50 0.61 14.39
CA ARG A 89 30.14 -0.81 14.52
C ARG A 89 30.24 -1.29 15.96
N TYR A 90 31.28 -0.88 16.69
CA TYR A 90 31.46 -1.26 18.09
C TYR A 90 30.49 -0.55 19.04
N GLU A 91 30.21 0.73 18.84
CA GLU A 91 29.20 1.49 19.58
C GLU A 91 27.80 0.88 19.41
N ALA A 92 27.47 0.34 18.22
CA ALA A 92 26.22 -0.36 17.98
C ALA A 92 26.19 -1.78 18.58
N ALA A 93 27.33 -2.45 18.69
CA ALA A 93 27.43 -3.83 19.12
C ALA A 93 27.59 -4.00 20.64
N TYR A 94 28.25 -3.06 21.32
CA TYR A 94 28.70 -3.19 22.70
C TYR A 94 28.16 -2.08 23.59
N HIS A 95 27.50 -2.47 24.69
CA HIS A 95 26.80 -1.53 25.57
C HIS A 95 27.72 -0.76 26.54
N ASN A 96 28.91 -1.29 26.83
CA ASN A 96 29.88 -0.72 27.76
C ASN A 96 31.29 -0.88 27.18
N LEU A 97 31.88 0.20 26.66
CA LEU A 97 33.05 0.16 25.79
C LEU A 97 34.09 1.23 26.19
N ILE A 98 35.37 0.88 26.16
CA ILE A 98 36.49 1.82 26.30
C ILE A 98 37.22 1.92 24.96
N TYR A 99 37.54 3.14 24.52
CA TYR A 99 38.51 3.41 23.47
C TYR A 99 39.75 4.05 24.10
N THR A 100 40.93 3.49 23.84
CA THR A 100 42.17 4.01 24.43
C THR A 100 43.38 3.87 23.50
N ASN A 101 44.34 4.77 23.60
CA ASN A 101 45.68 4.61 22.99
C ASN A 101 46.76 4.30 24.04
N GLY A 102 46.36 4.07 25.29
CA GLY A 102 47.25 3.85 26.44
C GLY A 102 47.48 5.09 27.31
N VAL A 103 47.16 6.30 26.85
CA VAL A 103 47.25 7.54 27.64
C VAL A 103 45.93 8.32 27.66
N ASP A 104 45.17 8.27 26.57
CA ASP A 104 43.81 8.76 26.47
C ASP A 104 42.83 7.60 26.68
N PHE A 105 41.77 7.84 27.45
CA PHE A 105 40.71 6.88 27.74
C PHE A 105 39.36 7.55 27.54
N GLU A 106 38.60 7.06 26.55
CA GLU A 106 37.22 7.45 26.30
C GLU A 106 36.28 6.31 26.70
N PHE A 107 35.37 6.62 27.62
CA PHE A 107 34.37 5.68 28.14
C PHE A 107 33.05 5.92 27.42
N ILE A 108 32.50 4.86 26.83
CA ILE A 108 31.29 4.89 26.01
C ILE A 108 30.28 3.92 26.61
N ARG A 109 29.04 4.37 26.78
CA ARG A 109 27.94 3.57 27.29
C ARG A 109 26.70 3.78 26.43
N GLU A 110 26.10 2.68 25.99
CA GLU A 110 24.93 2.68 25.09
C GLU A 110 25.10 3.56 23.83
N GLY A 111 26.32 3.63 23.30
CA GLY A 111 26.66 4.45 22.13
C GLY A 111 26.89 5.93 22.43
N GLU A 112 26.79 6.36 23.70
CA GLU A 112 27.06 7.73 24.14
C GLU A 112 28.39 7.81 24.90
N VAL A 113 29.18 8.86 24.65
CA VAL A 113 30.42 9.11 25.41
C VAL A 113 30.05 9.62 26.80
N ILE A 114 30.37 8.84 27.84
CA ILE A 114 30.08 9.19 29.23
C ILE A 114 31.22 9.96 29.89
N HIS A 115 32.47 9.71 29.48
CA HIS A 115 33.63 10.42 30.01
C HIS A 115 34.86 10.28 29.11
N HIS A 116 35.78 11.24 29.20
CA HIS A 116 37.09 11.20 28.56
C HIS A 116 38.17 11.73 29.51
N THR A 117 39.29 11.04 29.64
CA THR A 117 40.44 11.49 30.42
C THR A 117 41.77 11.13 29.76
N SER A 118 42.77 12.00 29.93
CA SER A 118 44.14 11.81 29.44
C SER A 118 45.09 11.82 30.63
N ILE A 119 45.92 10.79 30.78
CA ILE A 119 46.87 10.67 31.91
C ILE A 119 48.29 11.12 31.57
N ALA A 120 48.56 11.45 30.31
CA ALA A 120 49.83 12.04 29.88
C ALA A 120 49.64 12.86 28.59
N ASP A 121 50.46 13.89 28.41
CA ASP A 121 50.54 14.65 27.16
C ASP A 121 51.66 14.12 26.25
N PHE A 122 51.38 14.06 24.95
CA PHE A 122 52.39 13.71 23.96
C PHE A 122 53.25 14.93 23.59
N MET A 123 54.57 14.84 23.80
CA MET A 123 55.48 15.98 23.62
C MET A 123 55.91 16.25 22.16
N GLY A 124 55.16 15.73 21.17
CA GLY A 124 55.41 15.94 19.73
C GLY A 124 56.78 15.42 19.26
N ASP A 125 57.46 16.20 18.41
CA ASP A 125 58.74 15.84 17.76
C ASP A 125 59.92 15.61 18.72
N LEU A 126 59.75 15.94 20.01
CA LEU A 126 60.77 15.74 21.05
C LEU A 126 60.79 14.30 21.61
N GLY A 127 59.78 13.48 21.30
CA GLY A 127 59.68 12.08 21.71
C GLY A 127 59.54 11.92 23.23
N GLY A 128 58.32 11.67 23.71
CA GLY A 128 58.10 11.42 25.14
C GLY A 128 56.66 11.64 25.58
N LEU A 129 56.32 11.03 26.72
CA LEU A 129 55.06 11.22 27.43
C LEU A 129 55.34 12.07 28.68
N GLN A 130 54.60 13.17 28.84
CA GLN A 130 54.62 13.98 30.06
C GLN A 130 53.47 13.53 30.97
N PRO A 131 53.72 12.89 32.13
CA PRO A 131 52.66 12.45 33.04
C PRO A 131 51.82 13.62 33.57
N LEU A 132 50.53 13.36 33.76
CA LEU A 132 49.56 14.24 34.42
C LEU A 132 49.05 13.57 35.70
N PRO A 133 49.80 13.59 36.83
CA PRO A 133 49.45 12.85 38.03
C PRO A 133 48.07 13.19 38.61
N GLU A 134 47.61 14.43 38.44
CA GLU A 134 46.29 14.89 38.87
C GLU A 134 45.13 14.18 38.16
N LYS A 135 45.39 13.51 37.03
CA LYS A 135 44.40 12.74 36.26
C LYS A 135 44.36 11.26 36.62
N PHE A 136 45.26 10.78 37.47
CA PHE A 136 45.33 9.36 37.82
C PHE A 136 44.14 8.93 38.67
N GLU A 137 43.76 9.70 39.69
CA GLU A 137 42.55 9.41 40.50
C GLU A 137 41.27 9.45 39.65
N GLU A 138 41.23 10.34 38.65
CA GLU A 138 40.10 10.44 37.73
C GLU A 138 39.97 9.19 36.86
N LEU A 139 41.07 8.71 36.26
CA LEU A 139 41.08 7.47 35.50
C LEU A 139 40.70 6.27 36.39
N GLU A 140 41.27 6.17 37.59
CA GLU A 140 40.94 5.10 38.53
C GLU A 140 39.43 5.05 38.83
N ARG A 141 38.81 6.21 39.10
CA ARG A 141 37.36 6.29 39.36
C ARG A 141 36.53 5.75 38.20
N TYR A 142 36.81 6.16 36.97
CA TYR A 142 36.03 5.72 35.81
C TYR A 142 36.30 4.28 35.41
N LEU A 143 37.51 3.77 35.61
CA LEU A 143 37.80 2.34 35.47
C LEU A 143 37.02 1.50 36.49
N ARG A 144 36.86 1.96 37.74
CA ARG A 144 36.00 1.30 38.73
C ARG A 144 34.52 1.34 38.32
N LEU A 145 34.00 2.49 37.93
CA LEU A 145 32.62 2.64 37.43
C LEU A 145 32.33 1.79 36.18
N PHE A 146 33.35 1.57 35.35
CA PHE A 146 33.24 0.69 34.18
C PHE A 146 33.02 -0.77 34.57
N VAL A 147 33.64 -1.23 35.66
CA VAL A 147 33.56 -2.63 36.14
C VAL A 147 32.40 -2.88 37.11
N GLU A 148 31.86 -1.84 37.73
CA GLU A 148 30.66 -1.91 38.59
C GLU A 148 29.35 -2.10 37.80
N GLU A 149 29.36 -1.92 36.47
CA GLU A 149 28.17 -2.05 35.63
C GLU A 149 27.59 -3.48 35.67
N GLN A 150 26.28 -3.58 35.89
CA GLN A 150 25.55 -4.85 35.92
C GLN A 150 24.88 -5.12 34.57
N PRO A 151 24.79 -6.39 34.10
CA PRO A 151 24.02 -6.73 32.91
C PRO A 151 22.55 -6.28 33.04
N ILE A 152 22.06 -5.54 32.04
CA ILE A 152 20.72 -4.94 32.03
C ILE A 152 19.63 -6.01 32.15
N SER A 153 18.79 -5.95 33.19
CA SER A 153 17.51 -6.67 33.20
C SER A 153 16.54 -6.02 32.20
N ILE A 154 16.04 -6.75 31.20
CA ILE A 154 15.14 -6.23 30.17
C ILE A 154 13.71 -6.14 30.71
N ARG A 155 13.26 -4.94 31.10
CA ARG A 155 11.93 -4.68 31.69
C ARG A 155 10.88 -4.10 30.74
N SER A 156 11.15 -4.01 29.44
CA SER A 156 10.13 -3.56 28.46
C SER A 156 10.06 -4.48 27.23
N ALA A 157 8.83 -4.78 26.80
CA ALA A 157 8.57 -5.60 25.61
C ALA A 157 9.15 -4.96 24.34
N LYS A 158 9.07 -3.62 24.23
CA LYS A 158 9.67 -2.86 23.13
C LYS A 158 11.19 -3.09 23.07
N ARG A 159 11.90 -2.97 24.19
CA ARG A 159 13.35 -3.16 24.24
C ARG A 159 13.75 -4.60 23.92
N LEU A 160 12.99 -5.58 24.43
CA LEU A 160 13.20 -6.98 24.09
C LEU A 160 13.05 -7.23 22.58
N ALA A 161 12.01 -6.65 21.95
CA ALA A 161 11.76 -6.77 20.52
C ALA A 161 12.92 -6.18 19.68
N GLU A 162 13.41 -4.99 20.04
CA GLU A 162 14.56 -4.34 19.39
C GLU A 162 15.84 -5.19 19.50
N MET A 163 16.14 -5.70 20.70
CA MET A 163 17.32 -6.54 20.93
C MET A 163 17.23 -7.85 20.16
N MET A 164 16.06 -8.51 20.17
CA MET A 164 15.83 -9.72 19.39
C MET A 164 15.93 -9.48 17.89
N ALA A 165 15.41 -8.35 17.38
CA ALA A 165 15.51 -7.97 15.97
C ALA A 165 16.97 -7.81 15.53
N ASN A 166 17.78 -7.14 16.34
CA ASN A 166 19.21 -6.99 16.07
C ASN A 166 19.95 -8.33 16.05
N LYS A 167 19.65 -9.24 16.98
CA LYS A 167 20.23 -10.60 16.98
C LYS A 167 19.75 -11.43 15.79
N ALA A 168 18.48 -11.33 15.41
CA ALA A 168 17.96 -11.99 14.21
C ALA A 168 18.64 -11.48 12.94
N ALA A 169 18.97 -10.18 12.85
CA ALA A 169 19.65 -9.59 11.70
C ALA A 169 21.07 -10.13 11.54
N ILE A 170 21.78 -10.33 12.66
CA ILE A 170 23.09 -10.99 12.68
C ILE A 170 22.96 -12.43 12.18
N ILE A 171 22.07 -13.23 12.78
CA ILE A 171 21.85 -14.64 12.37
C ILE A 171 21.53 -14.73 10.86
N LYS A 172 20.69 -13.84 10.35
CA LYS A 172 20.37 -13.77 8.91
C LYS A 172 21.62 -13.53 8.07
N GLY A 173 22.44 -12.55 8.45
CA GLY A 173 23.66 -12.19 7.73
C GLY A 173 24.62 -13.38 7.58
N GLU A 174 24.85 -14.08 8.68
CA GLU A 174 25.71 -15.27 8.72
C GLU A 174 25.18 -16.39 7.80
N VAL A 175 23.87 -16.67 7.87
CA VAL A 175 23.21 -17.69 7.02
C VAL A 175 23.25 -17.30 5.54
N ASP A 176 23.05 -16.02 5.23
CA ASP A 176 23.11 -15.50 3.86
C ASP A 176 24.52 -15.60 3.26
N ILE A 177 25.57 -15.30 4.05
CA ILE A 177 26.98 -15.50 3.66
C ILE A 177 27.22 -16.98 3.39
N ALA A 178 26.85 -17.87 4.32
CA ALA A 178 27.06 -19.31 4.19
C ALA A 178 26.36 -19.91 2.95
N LEU A 179 25.17 -19.41 2.57
CA LEU A 179 24.47 -19.84 1.36
C LEU A 179 25.11 -19.30 0.07
N LYS A 180 25.67 -18.08 0.09
CA LYS A 180 26.38 -17.50 -1.05
C LYS A 180 27.70 -18.21 -1.33
N ASP A 181 28.37 -18.68 -0.28
CA ASP A 181 29.60 -19.47 -0.37
C ASP A 181 29.34 -20.93 -0.82
N ASP A 182 28.07 -21.36 -0.88
CA ASP A 182 27.63 -22.67 -1.38
C ASP A 182 26.68 -22.53 -2.59
N PRO A 183 27.16 -22.03 -3.75
CA PRO A 183 26.31 -21.76 -4.92
C PRO A 183 25.64 -23.01 -5.51
N GLU A 184 26.22 -24.19 -5.27
CA GLU A 184 25.69 -25.49 -5.70
C GLU A 184 24.74 -26.11 -4.64
N PHE A 185 24.59 -25.47 -3.48
CA PHE A 185 23.79 -25.90 -2.34
C PHE A 185 24.06 -27.37 -1.94
N GLN A 186 25.33 -27.71 -1.74
CA GLN A 186 25.79 -29.06 -1.37
C GLN A 186 26.00 -29.24 0.13
N THR A 187 26.17 -28.15 0.88
CA THR A 187 26.28 -28.18 2.34
C THR A 187 24.99 -28.66 3.00
N THR A 188 25.02 -28.95 4.30
CA THR A 188 23.80 -29.28 5.05
C THR A 188 22.77 -28.14 4.98
N LEU A 189 23.20 -26.90 5.13
CA LEU A 189 22.34 -25.71 5.01
C LEU A 189 21.78 -25.55 3.59
N GLY A 190 22.60 -25.70 2.56
CA GLY A 190 22.16 -25.67 1.16
C GLY A 190 21.15 -26.78 0.82
N ARG A 191 21.33 -27.98 1.38
CA ARG A 191 20.35 -29.08 1.25
C ARG A 191 19.04 -28.77 1.96
N GLN A 192 19.07 -28.16 3.15
CA GLN A 192 17.86 -27.70 3.84
C GLN A 192 17.10 -26.68 2.99
N PHE A 193 17.79 -25.69 2.40
CA PHE A 193 17.20 -24.73 1.47
C PHE A 193 16.46 -25.44 0.31
N LYS A 194 17.13 -26.40 -0.35
CA LYS A 194 16.52 -27.19 -1.45
C LYS A 194 15.26 -27.92 -0.99
N VAL A 195 15.27 -28.53 0.19
CA VAL A 195 14.11 -29.27 0.72
C VAL A 195 12.95 -28.33 1.03
N PHE A 196 13.21 -27.20 1.69
CA PHE A 196 12.21 -26.17 1.98
C PHE A 196 11.56 -25.63 0.70
N LYS A 197 12.40 -25.32 -0.29
CA LYS A 197 11.94 -24.86 -1.59
C LYS A 197 11.04 -25.90 -2.26
N GLN A 198 11.47 -27.16 -2.28
CA GLN A 198 10.73 -28.22 -2.99
C GLN A 198 9.40 -28.59 -2.31
N ASN A 199 9.32 -28.59 -0.98
CA ASN A 199 8.19 -29.20 -0.26
C ASN A 199 7.27 -28.20 0.43
N LEU A 200 7.70 -26.97 0.66
CA LEU A 200 6.93 -25.98 1.44
C LEU A 200 6.69 -24.69 0.66
N LEU A 201 7.75 -24.11 0.10
CA LEU A 201 7.72 -22.79 -0.58
C LEU A 201 8.47 -22.84 -1.92
N PRO A 202 7.82 -23.25 -3.04
CA PRO A 202 8.44 -23.43 -4.36
C PRO A 202 9.22 -22.22 -4.90
N ASN A 203 8.79 -21.01 -4.54
CA ASN A 203 9.37 -19.75 -5.01
C ASN A 203 10.41 -19.16 -4.03
N LEU A 204 10.84 -19.93 -3.01
CA LEU A 204 11.77 -19.44 -2.00
C LEU A 204 13.14 -19.12 -2.60
N THR A 205 13.64 -17.92 -2.31
CA THR A 205 14.99 -17.47 -2.63
C THR A 205 15.97 -17.73 -1.48
N PRO A 206 17.30 -17.77 -1.73
CA PRO A 206 18.29 -17.95 -0.65
C PRO A 206 18.20 -16.88 0.44
N GLU A 207 18.00 -15.61 0.06
CA GLU A 207 17.84 -14.50 1.02
C GLU A 207 16.58 -14.68 1.88
N GLU A 208 15.46 -15.10 1.27
CA GLU A 208 14.22 -15.38 2.00
C GLU A 208 14.34 -16.62 2.91
N PHE A 209 15.15 -17.60 2.51
CA PHE A 209 15.45 -18.75 3.36
C PHE A 209 16.32 -18.34 4.55
N ALA A 210 17.31 -17.45 4.37
CA ALA A 210 18.10 -16.90 5.49
C ALA A 210 17.22 -16.12 6.49
N ASP A 211 16.28 -15.32 5.97
CA ASP A 211 15.23 -14.67 6.77
C ASP A 211 14.41 -15.70 7.57
N LEU A 212 13.89 -16.73 6.91
CA LEU A 212 13.09 -17.78 7.55
C LEU A 212 13.87 -18.52 8.64
N TYR A 213 15.14 -18.81 8.37
CA TYR A 213 16.04 -19.49 9.29
C TYR A 213 16.27 -18.66 10.55
N ALA A 214 16.61 -17.37 10.39
CA ALA A 214 16.81 -16.44 11.49
C ALA A 214 15.53 -16.24 12.31
N GLU A 215 14.39 -16.00 11.65
CA GLU A 215 13.10 -15.88 12.33
C GLU A 215 12.73 -17.14 13.12
N THR A 216 13.01 -18.33 12.57
CA THR A 216 12.74 -19.60 13.26
C THR A 216 13.56 -19.74 14.55
N ILE A 217 14.85 -19.38 14.52
CA ILE A 217 15.70 -19.39 15.71
C ILE A 217 15.18 -18.39 16.73
N THR A 218 14.94 -17.15 16.30
CA THR A 218 14.56 -16.06 17.19
C THR A 218 13.21 -16.29 17.86
N TYR A 219 12.18 -16.61 17.08
CA TYR A 219 10.85 -16.88 17.63
C TYR A 219 10.74 -18.23 18.31
N GLY A 220 11.49 -19.24 17.86
CA GLY A 220 11.55 -20.54 18.54
C GLY A 220 12.13 -20.43 19.95
N MET A 221 13.24 -19.69 20.13
CA MET A 221 13.80 -19.46 21.47
C MET A 221 12.89 -18.60 22.33
N PHE A 222 12.29 -17.55 21.76
CA PHE A 222 11.34 -16.72 22.49
C PHE A 222 10.10 -17.53 22.93
N ALA A 223 9.58 -18.39 22.06
CA ALA A 223 8.49 -19.30 22.41
C ALA A 223 8.88 -20.24 23.55
N ALA A 224 10.06 -20.85 23.47
CA ALA A 224 10.55 -21.70 24.53
C ALA A 224 10.70 -20.94 25.86
N ARG A 225 11.24 -19.71 25.82
CA ARG A 225 11.38 -18.85 27.00
C ARG A 225 10.04 -18.45 27.62
N LEU A 226 9.00 -18.25 26.81
CA LEU A 226 7.66 -17.96 27.30
C LEU A 226 7.00 -19.17 27.99
N HIS A 227 7.50 -20.38 27.76
CA HIS A 227 7.06 -21.61 28.42
C HIS A 227 8.00 -22.05 29.56
N ASP A 228 9.01 -21.25 29.89
CA ASP A 228 9.95 -21.53 30.98
C ASP A 228 9.39 -21.07 32.32
N THR A 229 8.72 -21.99 33.02
CA THR A 229 8.14 -21.73 34.35
C THR A 229 9.00 -22.24 35.51
N GLU A 230 10.06 -23.00 35.23
CA GLU A 230 10.81 -23.77 36.26
C GLU A 230 12.25 -23.28 36.42
N THR A 231 12.86 -22.71 35.37
CA THR A 231 14.30 -22.43 35.29
C THR A 231 14.60 -21.01 34.77
N PRO A 232 13.94 -19.97 35.32
CA PRO A 232 14.00 -18.62 34.76
C PRO A 232 15.41 -17.99 34.76
N GLU A 233 16.29 -18.41 35.66
CA GLU A 233 17.63 -17.80 35.83
C GLU A 233 18.73 -18.55 35.04
N ASN A 234 18.46 -19.73 34.48
CA ASN A 234 19.45 -20.57 33.80
C ASN A 234 19.04 -21.03 32.38
N PHE A 235 18.10 -20.32 31.75
CA PHE A 235 17.65 -20.57 30.38
C PHE A 235 18.82 -20.82 29.42
N SER A 236 18.76 -21.93 28.69
CA SER A 236 19.82 -22.35 27.76
C SER A 236 19.26 -22.85 26.42
N ARG A 237 20.13 -22.96 25.41
CA ARG A 237 19.77 -23.56 24.11
C ARG A 237 19.20 -24.98 24.25
N ASP A 238 19.83 -25.81 25.07
CA ASP A 238 19.42 -27.20 25.28
C ASP A 238 18.08 -27.33 26.01
N GLU A 239 17.79 -26.37 26.88
CA GLU A 239 16.52 -26.25 27.56
C GLU A 239 15.42 -25.75 26.62
N ALA A 240 15.74 -24.80 25.73
CA ALA A 240 14.79 -24.29 24.74
C ALA A 240 14.22 -25.42 23.86
N LEU A 241 15.04 -26.42 23.51
CA LEU A 241 14.63 -27.60 22.75
C LEU A 241 13.59 -28.48 23.48
N LYS A 242 13.54 -28.41 24.82
CA LYS A 242 12.62 -29.20 25.66
C LYS A 242 11.33 -28.44 25.96
N LEU A 243 11.40 -27.12 26.08
CA LEU A 243 10.30 -26.24 26.48
C LEU A 243 9.30 -25.93 25.36
N LEU A 244 9.66 -26.14 24.09
CA LEU A 244 8.72 -25.94 22.98
C LEU A 244 7.48 -26.84 23.08
N PRO A 245 6.26 -26.28 22.93
CA PRO A 245 5.02 -26.99 23.21
C PRO A 245 4.75 -28.11 22.20
N LYS A 246 4.20 -29.23 22.69
CA LYS A 246 3.86 -30.41 21.87
C LYS A 246 2.72 -30.14 20.86
N SER A 247 1.95 -29.08 21.07
CA SER A 247 0.87 -28.63 20.20
C SER A 247 1.38 -28.08 18.85
N ASN A 248 2.67 -27.71 18.75
CA ASN A 248 3.33 -27.28 17.51
C ASN A 248 4.52 -28.20 17.15
N PRO A 249 4.26 -29.43 16.68
CA PRO A 249 5.31 -30.40 16.36
C PRO A 249 6.23 -29.94 15.22
N PHE A 250 5.72 -29.09 14.31
CA PHE A 250 6.51 -28.57 13.20
C PHE A 250 7.59 -27.58 13.67
N LEU A 251 7.23 -26.53 14.42
CA LEU A 251 8.21 -25.59 14.97
C LEU A 251 9.23 -26.33 15.83
N ARG A 252 8.79 -27.28 16.66
CA ARG A 252 9.69 -28.10 17.48
C ARG A 252 10.66 -28.92 16.64
N GLY A 253 10.19 -29.65 15.63
CA GLY A 253 11.05 -30.46 14.77
C GLY A 253 11.99 -29.62 13.92
N LEU A 254 11.53 -28.47 13.43
CA LEU A 254 12.37 -27.54 12.68
C LEU A 254 13.44 -26.92 13.57
N PHE A 255 13.05 -26.46 14.75
CA PHE A 255 13.96 -25.89 15.74
C PHE A 255 15.00 -26.91 16.21
N GLN A 256 14.62 -28.18 16.40
CA GLN A 256 15.57 -29.28 16.65
C GLN A 256 16.56 -29.51 15.52
N THR A 257 16.11 -29.36 14.27
CA THR A 257 16.98 -29.49 13.10
C THR A 257 17.96 -28.33 13.00
N ILE A 258 17.50 -27.11 13.29
CA ILE A 258 18.25 -25.86 13.09
C ILE A 258 19.16 -25.53 14.28
N VAL A 259 18.72 -25.81 15.50
CA VAL A 259 19.35 -25.39 16.78
C VAL A 259 19.88 -26.59 17.59
N GLY A 260 19.74 -27.80 17.08
CA GLY A 260 20.17 -29.04 17.75
C GLY A 260 21.69 -29.20 17.91
N PHE A 261 22.12 -30.43 18.24
CA PHE A 261 23.51 -30.75 18.56
C PHE A 261 24.52 -30.40 17.44
N ASP A 262 24.08 -30.38 16.18
CA ASP A 262 24.92 -30.13 15.01
C ASP A 262 24.88 -28.67 14.52
N LEU A 263 24.56 -27.70 15.40
CA LEU A 263 24.60 -26.27 15.06
C LEU A 263 26.01 -25.88 14.57
N PRO A 264 26.16 -25.24 13.39
CA PRO A 264 27.47 -24.88 12.87
C PRO A 264 28.25 -23.97 13.82
N GLU A 265 29.56 -24.19 13.97
CA GLU A 265 30.41 -23.44 14.91
C GLU A 265 30.32 -21.91 14.73
N TRP A 266 30.20 -21.46 13.48
CA TRP A 266 30.05 -20.03 13.14
C TRP A 266 28.73 -19.43 13.66
N LEU A 267 27.67 -20.22 13.81
CA LEU A 267 26.36 -19.74 14.27
C LEU A 267 26.16 -19.83 15.79
N ILE A 268 27.01 -20.59 16.50
CA ILE A 268 26.89 -20.78 17.96
C ILE A 268 26.88 -19.45 18.70
N TYR A 269 27.80 -18.53 18.39
CA TYR A 269 27.91 -17.26 19.11
C TYR A 269 26.67 -16.38 18.96
N ALA A 270 26.13 -16.25 17.74
CA ALA A 270 24.94 -15.45 17.50
C ALA A 270 23.70 -16.00 18.23
N VAL A 271 23.62 -17.33 18.32
CA VAL A 271 22.57 -18.06 19.04
C VAL A 271 22.73 -17.91 20.56
N GLU A 272 23.93 -18.06 21.11
CA GLU A 272 24.18 -17.89 22.55
C GLU A 272 23.94 -16.44 23.00
N ASP A 273 24.26 -15.46 22.16
CA ASP A 273 23.93 -14.05 22.40
C ASP A 273 22.42 -13.83 22.54
N LEU A 274 21.62 -14.47 21.67
CA LEU A 274 20.16 -14.42 21.77
C LEU A 274 19.66 -15.10 23.05
N VAL A 275 20.25 -16.23 23.45
CA VAL A 275 19.95 -16.89 24.74
C VAL A 275 20.23 -15.96 25.91
N ASN A 276 21.35 -15.22 25.89
CA ASN A 276 21.69 -14.26 26.93
C ASN A 276 20.68 -13.10 26.99
N VAL A 277 20.25 -12.56 25.84
CA VAL A 277 19.16 -11.56 25.77
C VAL A 277 17.89 -12.11 26.40
N LEU A 278 17.48 -13.34 26.07
CA LEU A 278 16.27 -13.95 26.60
C LEU A 278 16.36 -14.28 28.09
N ARG A 279 17.53 -14.72 28.57
CA ARG A 279 17.82 -14.98 29.99
C ARG A 279 17.74 -13.70 30.82
N ALA A 280 18.25 -12.59 30.29
CA ALA A 280 18.16 -11.26 30.92
C ALA A 280 16.74 -10.66 30.88
N SER A 281 15.82 -11.28 30.14
CA SER A 281 14.40 -10.88 30.08
C SER A 281 13.53 -11.74 30.99
N ARG A 282 12.41 -11.18 31.45
CA ARG A 282 11.34 -11.91 32.16
C ARG A 282 10.03 -11.84 31.36
N PRO A 283 9.85 -12.66 30.31
CA PRO A 283 8.70 -12.51 29.42
C PRO A 283 7.34 -12.64 30.12
N HIS A 284 7.19 -13.48 31.14
CA HIS A 284 5.94 -13.56 31.89
C HIS A 284 5.55 -12.21 32.53
N ASP A 285 6.51 -11.45 33.08
CA ASP A 285 6.28 -10.12 33.64
C ASP A 285 5.96 -9.10 32.53
N LEU A 286 6.65 -9.22 31.37
CA LEU A 286 6.46 -8.33 30.22
C LEU A 286 5.10 -8.50 29.54
N PHE A 287 4.47 -9.66 29.73
CA PHE A 287 3.23 -10.07 29.12
C PHE A 287 2.19 -10.51 30.18
N GLU A 288 2.21 -9.94 31.39
CA GLU A 288 1.30 -10.34 32.48
C GLU A 288 -0.19 -10.08 32.15
N ASP A 289 -0.48 -9.07 31.32
CA ASP A 289 -1.82 -8.77 30.79
C ASP A 289 -2.15 -9.47 29.46
N PHE A 290 -1.39 -10.52 29.12
CA PHE A 290 -1.62 -11.33 27.92
C PHE A 290 -3.02 -11.95 27.92
N GLY A 291 -3.61 -12.04 26.72
CA GLY A 291 -4.89 -12.72 26.42
C GLY A 291 -6.17 -12.09 27.01
N LYS A 292 -6.05 -11.05 27.85
CA LYS A 292 -7.16 -10.13 28.11
C LYS A 292 -7.48 -9.36 26.82
N PHE A 293 -8.56 -9.73 26.13
CA PHE A 293 -9.20 -8.95 25.05
C PHE A 293 -9.68 -7.59 25.59
N THR A 294 -8.74 -6.69 25.88
CA THR A 294 -8.99 -5.31 26.27
C THR A 294 -8.49 -4.41 25.15
N ALA A 295 -9.36 -3.50 24.72
CA ALA A 295 -9.15 -2.68 23.54
C ALA A 295 -7.75 -2.04 23.49
N ARG A 296 -7.08 -2.19 22.33
CA ARG A 296 -5.83 -1.53 21.89
C ARG A 296 -4.48 -1.95 22.50
N ASN A 297 -4.44 -2.76 23.55
CA ASN A 297 -3.16 -3.10 24.19
C ASN A 297 -2.92 -4.61 24.22
N ASP A 298 -3.00 -5.30 23.08
CA ASP A 298 -2.42 -6.65 22.98
C ASP A 298 -0.88 -6.46 22.95
N PRO A 299 -0.15 -6.71 24.05
CA PRO A 299 1.27 -6.39 24.14
C PRO A 299 2.09 -7.28 23.18
N PHE A 300 1.53 -8.43 22.79
CA PHE A 300 2.14 -9.36 21.85
C PHE A 300 2.15 -8.82 20.41
N ILE A 301 1.11 -8.07 20.03
CA ILE A 301 1.03 -7.42 18.72
C ILE A 301 1.99 -6.23 18.67
N HIS A 302 2.02 -5.41 19.72
CA HIS A 302 2.98 -4.29 19.80
C HIS A 302 4.42 -4.78 19.80
N PHE A 303 4.70 -5.89 20.48
CA PHE A 303 6.00 -6.58 20.44
C PHE A 303 6.37 -7.01 19.01
N TYR A 304 5.46 -7.72 18.33
CA TYR A 304 5.68 -8.19 16.96
C TYR A 304 5.89 -7.04 15.97
N GLU A 305 5.06 -6.00 16.09
CA GLU A 305 5.14 -4.80 15.27
C GLU A 305 6.47 -4.05 15.44
N THR A 306 6.93 -3.95 16.69
CA THR A 306 8.22 -3.35 17.04
C THR A 306 9.36 -4.19 16.45
N PHE A 307 9.32 -5.52 16.64
CA PHE A 307 10.33 -6.43 16.09
C PHE A 307 10.43 -6.28 14.57
N LEU A 308 9.31 -6.34 13.85
CA LEU A 308 9.31 -6.25 12.39
C LEU A 308 9.77 -4.88 11.88
N ALA A 309 9.42 -3.81 12.60
CA ALA A 309 9.83 -2.46 12.24
C ALA A 309 11.35 -2.30 12.34
N GLU A 310 11.98 -2.93 13.34
CA GLU A 310 13.43 -2.90 13.54
C GLU A 310 14.15 -3.89 12.61
N TYR A 311 13.67 -5.14 12.54
CA TYR A 311 14.32 -6.21 11.78
C TYR A 311 14.23 -6.01 10.26
N ASN A 312 13.04 -5.72 9.74
CA ASN A 312 12.82 -5.56 8.30
C ASN A 312 11.66 -4.61 7.98
N PRO A 313 11.86 -3.29 8.08
CA PRO A 313 10.80 -2.30 7.86
C PRO A 313 10.22 -2.32 6.43
N LYS A 314 11.01 -2.77 5.43
CA LYS A 314 10.51 -2.97 4.06
C LYS A 314 9.51 -4.12 3.99
N LYS A 315 9.78 -5.24 4.66
CA LYS A 315 8.90 -6.42 4.73
C LYS A 315 7.60 -6.10 5.45
N ARG A 316 7.63 -5.29 6.53
CA ARG A 316 6.43 -4.77 7.20
C ARG A 316 5.50 -4.05 6.22
N LYS A 317 6.04 -3.12 5.41
CA LYS A 317 5.24 -2.34 4.44
C LYS A 317 4.83 -3.16 3.21
N ALA A 318 5.69 -4.07 2.73
CA ALA A 318 5.46 -4.86 1.53
C ALA A 318 4.45 -6.01 1.73
N ARG A 319 4.40 -6.59 2.94
CA ARG A 319 3.53 -7.74 3.23
C ARG A 319 2.20 -7.37 3.88
N GLY A 320 1.93 -6.07 4.11
CA GLY A 320 0.61 -5.56 4.49
C GLY A 320 0.05 -6.17 5.79
N VAL A 321 0.93 -6.55 6.73
CA VAL A 321 0.52 -7.16 8.00
C VAL A 321 -0.03 -6.06 8.90
N TRP A 322 -1.34 -5.85 8.84
CA TRP A 322 -2.07 -4.91 9.69
C TRP A 322 -2.85 -5.66 10.74
N TYR A 323 -2.75 -5.22 11.99
CA TYR A 323 -3.59 -5.76 13.05
C TYR A 323 -5.07 -5.49 12.72
N THR A 324 -5.88 -6.54 12.84
CA THR A 324 -7.33 -6.43 12.68
C THR A 324 -7.94 -5.98 14.00
N PRO A 325 -8.63 -4.81 14.05
CA PRO A 325 -9.25 -4.33 15.28
C PRO A 325 -10.18 -5.38 15.88
N GLU A 326 -10.05 -5.62 17.18
CA GLU A 326 -10.91 -6.55 17.92
C GLU A 326 -12.41 -6.38 17.62
N PRO A 327 -13.02 -5.17 17.61
CA PRO A 327 -14.44 -5.01 17.30
C PRO A 327 -14.85 -5.65 15.98
N VAL A 328 -13.99 -5.56 14.95
CA VAL A 328 -14.22 -6.16 13.64
C VAL A 328 -14.18 -7.68 13.73
N VAL A 329 -13.15 -8.23 14.39
CA VAL A 329 -12.98 -9.68 14.54
C VAL A 329 -14.14 -10.28 15.32
N ASP A 330 -14.48 -9.68 16.46
CA ASP A 330 -15.61 -10.09 17.31
C ASP A 330 -16.95 -10.03 16.55
N PHE A 331 -17.16 -9.00 15.75
CA PHE A 331 -18.34 -8.90 14.90
C PHE A 331 -18.40 -10.04 13.87
N ILE A 332 -17.32 -10.29 13.11
CA ILE A 332 -17.30 -11.33 12.06
C ILE A 332 -17.48 -12.75 12.65
N VAL A 333 -16.84 -13.05 13.78
CA VAL A 333 -16.99 -14.36 14.42
C VAL A 333 -18.43 -14.58 14.91
N ARG A 334 -19.04 -13.57 15.52
CA ARG A 334 -20.46 -13.63 15.93
C ARG A 334 -21.40 -13.70 14.74
N ALA A 335 -21.12 -12.95 13.68
CA ALA A 335 -21.85 -12.98 12.42
C ALA A 335 -21.94 -14.39 11.84
N VAL A 336 -20.80 -15.09 11.75
CA VAL A 336 -20.75 -16.47 11.26
C VAL A 336 -21.51 -17.40 12.19
N ASP A 337 -21.34 -17.26 13.51
CA ASP A 337 -22.09 -18.06 14.49
C ASP A 337 -23.63 -17.87 14.36
N ASP A 338 -24.08 -16.63 14.10
CA ASP A 338 -25.49 -16.32 13.88
C ASP A 338 -25.99 -16.89 12.54
N VAL A 339 -25.20 -16.80 11.47
CA VAL A 339 -25.50 -17.44 10.17
C VAL A 339 -25.66 -18.95 10.33
N LEU A 340 -24.76 -19.62 11.06
CA LEU A 340 -24.87 -21.07 11.31
C LEU A 340 -26.18 -21.45 12.00
N LYS A 341 -26.64 -20.65 12.97
CA LYS A 341 -27.89 -20.91 13.68
C LYS A 341 -29.12 -20.66 12.83
N THR A 342 -29.14 -19.52 12.13
CA THR A 342 -30.34 -18.99 11.47
C THR A 342 -30.52 -19.54 10.06
N GLU A 343 -29.44 -19.71 9.30
CA GLU A 343 -29.49 -20.06 7.88
C GLU A 343 -29.18 -21.55 7.62
N PHE A 344 -28.47 -22.22 8.54
CA PHE A 344 -28.05 -23.62 8.39
C PHE A 344 -28.70 -24.60 9.39
N ASP A 345 -29.57 -24.10 10.28
CA ASP A 345 -30.21 -24.88 11.36
C ASP A 345 -29.20 -25.64 12.23
N ILE A 346 -28.17 -24.91 12.69
CA ILE A 346 -27.14 -25.40 13.60
C ILE A 346 -27.26 -24.61 14.92
N PRO A 347 -28.12 -25.01 15.87
CA PRO A 347 -28.42 -24.23 17.07
C PRO A 347 -27.20 -23.91 17.95
N ASP A 348 -26.20 -24.79 17.93
CA ASP A 348 -24.94 -24.61 18.67
C ASP A 348 -23.92 -23.78 17.90
N GLY A 349 -24.25 -23.36 16.68
CA GLY A 349 -23.45 -22.51 15.80
C GLY A 349 -22.03 -23.04 15.66
N LEU A 350 -21.05 -22.19 15.96
CA LEU A 350 -19.63 -22.54 15.92
C LEU A 350 -19.26 -23.67 16.88
N ALA A 351 -20.06 -23.98 17.91
CA ALA A 351 -19.78 -25.04 18.89
C ALA A 351 -20.38 -26.43 18.53
N ASP A 352 -20.99 -26.59 17.35
CA ASP A 352 -21.57 -27.86 16.91
C ASP A 352 -20.52 -28.99 16.84
N THR A 353 -20.94 -30.20 17.22
CA THR A 353 -20.10 -31.40 17.27
C THR A 353 -20.53 -32.47 16.27
N LYS A 354 -21.51 -32.18 15.40
CA LYS A 354 -22.00 -33.17 14.43
C LYS A 354 -20.92 -33.45 13.39
N LYS A 355 -20.79 -34.72 13.03
CA LYS A 355 -19.86 -35.18 11.99
C LYS A 355 -20.59 -35.54 10.71
N VAL A 356 -19.85 -35.49 9.60
CA VAL A 356 -20.25 -35.95 8.27
C VAL A 356 -19.21 -36.95 7.77
N THR A 357 -19.65 -37.89 6.95
CA THR A 357 -18.75 -38.85 6.28
C THR A 357 -18.37 -38.31 4.91
N VAL A 358 -17.06 -38.22 4.64
CA VAL A 358 -16.50 -37.79 3.35
C VAL A 358 -15.65 -38.90 2.74
N ASP A 359 -15.56 -38.90 1.41
CA ASP A 359 -14.57 -39.70 0.68
C ASP A 359 -13.21 -38.99 0.75
N TRP A 360 -12.25 -39.62 1.41
CA TRP A 360 -10.94 -39.05 1.70
C TRP A 360 -9.85 -39.71 0.85
N ASP A 361 -9.20 -38.95 -0.02
CA ASP A 361 -8.06 -39.41 -0.81
C ASP A 361 -6.85 -39.63 0.12
N THR A 362 -6.32 -40.85 0.10
CA THR A 362 -5.17 -41.24 0.92
C THR A 362 -3.84 -40.69 0.39
N GLY A 363 -3.84 -40.01 -0.76
CA GLY A 363 -2.63 -39.55 -1.44
C GLY A 363 -1.82 -40.68 -2.05
N GLN A 364 -2.44 -41.86 -2.24
CA GLN A 364 -1.84 -43.02 -2.89
C GLN A 364 -2.76 -43.48 -4.02
N ASP A 365 -2.17 -43.88 -5.13
CA ASP A 365 -2.91 -44.57 -6.18
C ASP A 365 -3.05 -46.06 -5.88
N ASP A 366 -4.15 -46.64 -6.33
CA ASP A 366 -4.33 -48.07 -6.24
C ASP A 366 -3.38 -48.77 -7.22
N PRO A 367 -2.46 -49.64 -6.75
CA PRO A 367 -1.45 -50.27 -7.60
C PRO A 367 -2.02 -51.11 -8.74
N LYS A 368 -3.30 -51.51 -8.67
CA LYS A 368 -3.97 -52.31 -9.71
C LYS A 368 -4.74 -51.45 -10.71
N THR A 369 -5.32 -50.34 -10.26
CA THR A 369 -6.22 -49.52 -11.11
C THR A 369 -5.64 -48.17 -11.52
N GLY A 370 -4.57 -47.71 -10.86
CA GLY A 370 -3.97 -46.39 -11.06
C GLY A 370 -4.88 -45.22 -10.63
N LYS A 371 -6.02 -45.49 -9.98
CA LYS A 371 -6.95 -44.47 -9.49
C LYS A 371 -6.62 -44.08 -8.04
N PRO A 372 -6.94 -42.85 -7.61
CA PRO A 372 -6.82 -42.44 -6.22
C PRO A 372 -7.54 -43.40 -5.27
N ARG A 373 -6.82 -43.90 -4.25
CA ARG A 373 -7.41 -44.64 -3.15
C ARG A 373 -8.14 -43.69 -2.23
N THR A 374 -9.41 -44.01 -1.97
CA THR A 374 -10.26 -43.23 -1.06
C THR A 374 -10.72 -44.09 0.12
N ILE A 375 -10.83 -43.47 1.29
CA ILE A 375 -11.41 -44.07 2.49
C ILE A 375 -12.58 -43.24 2.98
N LYS A 376 -13.58 -43.88 3.60
CA LYS A 376 -14.65 -43.15 4.29
C LYS A 376 -14.11 -42.60 5.60
N ARG A 377 -14.13 -41.28 5.76
CA ARG A 377 -13.63 -40.59 6.96
C ARG A 377 -14.74 -39.75 7.59
N GLU A 378 -14.92 -39.87 8.89
CA GLU A 378 -15.79 -38.97 9.65
C GLU A 378 -15.02 -37.71 10.05
N VAL A 379 -15.58 -36.56 9.69
CA VAL A 379 -15.02 -35.24 10.01
C VAL A 379 -16.15 -34.33 10.52
N HIS A 380 -15.82 -33.30 11.29
CA HIS A 380 -16.82 -32.34 11.76
C HIS A 380 -17.52 -31.66 10.58
N ARG A 381 -18.83 -31.41 10.72
CA ARG A 381 -19.63 -30.68 9.72
C ARG A 381 -19.20 -29.21 9.65
N VAL A 382 -19.03 -28.59 10.82
CA VAL A 382 -18.60 -27.19 10.94
C VAL A 382 -17.08 -27.12 11.02
N GLN A 383 -16.45 -27.00 9.86
CA GLN A 383 -15.01 -26.77 9.70
C GLN A 383 -14.75 -25.28 9.48
N ILE A 384 -13.78 -24.70 10.19
CA ILE A 384 -13.46 -23.27 10.16
C ILE A 384 -12.05 -23.10 9.60
N LEU A 385 -11.90 -22.20 8.63
CA LEU A 385 -10.62 -21.84 8.02
C LEU A 385 -10.39 -20.33 8.08
N ASP A 386 -9.22 -19.92 8.56
CA ASP A 386 -8.64 -18.61 8.26
C ASP A 386 -7.48 -18.80 7.24
N PRO A 387 -7.67 -18.43 5.96
CA PRO A 387 -6.67 -18.67 4.93
C PRO A 387 -5.49 -17.67 4.99
N ALA A 388 -5.57 -16.64 5.82
CA ALA A 388 -4.51 -15.66 6.02
C ALA A 388 -4.48 -15.25 7.50
N THR A 389 -4.15 -16.22 8.36
CA THR A 389 -4.42 -16.12 9.81
C THR A 389 -3.59 -15.05 10.52
N GLY A 390 -2.46 -14.62 9.95
CA GLY A 390 -1.58 -13.64 10.57
C GLY A 390 -1.14 -14.13 11.95
N THR A 391 -1.38 -13.31 12.98
CA THR A 391 -1.11 -13.66 14.38
C THR A 391 -2.21 -14.51 15.03
N GLY A 392 -3.20 -15.01 14.29
CA GLY A 392 -4.24 -15.91 14.81
C GLY A 392 -5.43 -15.24 15.48
N THR A 393 -5.67 -13.95 15.22
CA THR A 393 -6.68 -13.19 15.97
C THR A 393 -8.11 -13.69 15.74
N PHE A 394 -8.49 -14.06 14.51
CA PHE A 394 -9.81 -14.67 14.22
C PHE A 394 -9.96 -16.05 14.84
N LEU A 395 -8.92 -16.89 14.76
CA LEU A 395 -8.92 -18.22 15.37
C LEU A 395 -9.03 -18.14 16.90
N ALA A 396 -8.25 -17.25 17.54
CA ALA A 396 -8.31 -17.05 18.99
C ALA A 396 -9.70 -16.57 19.45
N LYS A 397 -10.31 -15.63 18.71
CA LYS A 397 -11.66 -15.17 19.01
C LYS A 397 -12.72 -16.25 18.80
N THR A 398 -12.51 -17.12 17.82
CA THR A 398 -13.35 -18.30 17.59
C THR A 398 -13.25 -19.28 18.76
N VAL A 399 -12.04 -19.57 19.24
CA VAL A 399 -11.81 -20.38 20.46
C VAL A 399 -12.56 -19.78 21.65
N GLN A 400 -12.42 -18.46 21.89
CA GLN A 400 -13.11 -17.77 22.98
C GLN A 400 -14.64 -17.92 22.87
N THR A 401 -15.21 -17.66 21.69
CA THR A 401 -16.67 -17.74 21.45
C THR A 401 -17.22 -19.15 21.70
N ILE A 402 -16.47 -20.19 21.28
CA ILE A 402 -16.81 -21.59 21.53
C ILE A 402 -16.64 -21.91 23.02
N ALA A 403 -15.55 -21.47 23.66
CA ALA A 403 -15.28 -21.69 25.07
C ALA A 403 -16.40 -21.12 25.95
N ASP A 404 -16.82 -19.87 25.71
CA ASP A 404 -17.90 -19.23 26.46
C ASP A 404 -19.20 -20.02 26.35
N ARG A 405 -19.53 -20.51 25.14
CA ARG A 405 -20.72 -21.34 24.93
C ARG A 405 -20.61 -22.69 25.63
N VAL A 406 -19.53 -23.44 25.41
CA VAL A 406 -19.35 -24.78 25.99
C VAL A 406 -19.30 -24.70 27.51
N LYS A 407 -18.57 -23.73 28.07
CA LYS A 407 -18.44 -23.55 29.51
C LYS A 407 -19.72 -23.04 30.17
N SER A 408 -20.58 -22.31 29.46
CA SER A 408 -21.91 -21.95 29.99
C SER A 408 -22.82 -23.17 30.17
N ARG A 409 -22.58 -24.27 29.44
CA ARG A 409 -23.37 -25.51 29.50
C ARG A 409 -22.71 -26.62 30.31
N ALA A 410 -21.43 -26.86 30.10
CA ALA A 410 -20.67 -27.99 30.64
C ALA A 410 -19.20 -27.59 30.89
N PRO A 411 -18.91 -26.75 31.90
CA PRO A 411 -17.55 -26.24 32.14
C PRO A 411 -16.54 -27.35 32.43
N GLY A 412 -16.95 -28.43 33.09
CA GLY A 412 -16.09 -29.60 33.36
C GLY A 412 -15.76 -30.46 32.13
N ALA A 413 -16.44 -30.24 30.99
CA ALA A 413 -16.19 -30.96 29.75
C ALA A 413 -15.25 -30.20 28.79
N TRP A 414 -14.81 -28.99 29.16
CA TRP A 414 -14.07 -28.10 28.27
C TRP A 414 -12.81 -28.75 27.68
N SER A 415 -11.94 -29.35 28.49
CA SER A 415 -10.73 -29.99 27.96
C SER A 415 -11.05 -31.13 26.99
N ASN A 416 -12.02 -31.98 27.32
CA ASN A 416 -12.43 -33.06 26.43
C ASN A 416 -13.03 -32.53 25.11
N TYR A 417 -13.80 -31.44 25.17
CA TYR A 417 -14.32 -30.75 23.99
C TYR A 417 -13.18 -30.18 23.14
N VAL A 418 -12.17 -29.55 23.75
CA VAL A 418 -11.01 -29.01 23.04
C VAL A 418 -10.33 -30.11 22.22
N GLU A 419 -10.02 -31.23 22.85
CA GLU A 419 -9.27 -32.33 22.25
C GLU A 419 -10.09 -33.12 21.20
N ARG A 420 -11.38 -33.36 21.44
CA ARG A 420 -12.21 -34.17 20.53
C ARG A 420 -12.88 -33.37 19.42
N ASP A 421 -13.25 -32.12 19.71
CA ASP A 421 -14.18 -31.37 18.89
C ASP A 421 -13.61 -30.05 18.37
N LEU A 422 -12.82 -29.30 19.15
CA LEU A 422 -12.29 -27.99 18.71
C LEU A 422 -11.05 -28.10 17.81
N LEU A 423 -9.97 -28.71 18.31
CA LEU A 423 -8.68 -28.76 17.62
C LEU A 423 -8.76 -29.42 16.23
N PRO A 424 -9.55 -30.49 16.01
CA PRO A 424 -9.64 -31.13 14.70
C PRO A 424 -10.32 -30.31 13.60
N ARG A 425 -10.97 -29.18 13.91
CA ARG A 425 -11.81 -28.42 12.96
C ARG A 425 -11.53 -26.93 12.84
N LEU A 426 -10.49 -26.45 13.55
CA LEU A 426 -10.06 -25.05 13.52
C LEU A 426 -8.75 -24.95 12.73
N HIS A 427 -8.82 -24.40 11.53
CA HIS A 427 -7.72 -24.38 10.56
C HIS A 427 -7.21 -22.96 10.28
N GLY A 428 -5.90 -22.83 10.09
CA GLY A 428 -5.26 -21.57 9.69
C GLY A 428 -4.15 -21.78 8.67
N PHE A 429 -3.99 -20.86 7.72
CA PHE A 429 -2.82 -20.80 6.85
C PHE A 429 -2.05 -19.50 7.07
N GLU A 430 -0.72 -19.61 7.14
CA GLU A 430 0.17 -18.47 7.24
C GLU A 430 1.38 -18.68 6.33
N LEU A 431 1.87 -17.61 5.70
CA LEU A 431 3.05 -17.65 4.83
C LEU A 431 4.33 -17.27 5.57
N LEU A 432 4.22 -16.44 6.62
CA LEU A 432 5.33 -15.88 7.38
C LEU A 432 5.64 -16.72 8.62
N MET A 433 6.89 -17.16 8.74
CA MET A 433 7.31 -17.97 9.88
C MET A 433 7.11 -17.25 11.22
N ALA A 434 7.44 -15.95 11.27
CA ALA A 434 7.20 -15.15 12.46
C ALA A 434 5.71 -15.08 12.84
N SER A 435 4.83 -14.70 11.90
CA SER A 435 3.36 -14.68 12.15
C SER A 435 2.84 -16.06 12.54
N TYR A 436 3.33 -17.11 11.89
CA TYR A 436 2.97 -18.50 12.18
C TYR A 436 3.30 -18.87 13.62
N ALA A 437 4.53 -18.60 14.07
CA ALA A 437 4.94 -18.87 15.45
C ALA A 437 4.08 -18.09 16.45
N MET A 438 3.83 -16.81 16.17
CA MET A 438 2.99 -15.94 17.00
C MET A 438 1.54 -16.45 17.06
N CYS A 439 0.98 -16.93 15.95
CA CYS A 439 -0.35 -17.54 15.91
C CYS A 439 -0.44 -18.76 16.83
N HIS A 440 0.54 -19.66 16.77
CA HIS A 440 0.56 -20.85 17.65
C HIS A 440 0.63 -20.46 19.12
N MET A 441 1.52 -19.52 19.48
CA MET A 441 1.66 -19.04 20.86
C MET A 441 0.36 -18.40 21.36
N LYS A 442 -0.25 -17.52 20.54
CA LYS A 442 -1.52 -16.88 20.89
C LYS A 442 -2.65 -17.88 21.12
N LEU A 443 -2.76 -18.90 20.28
CA LEU A 443 -3.78 -19.95 20.45
C LEU A 443 -3.53 -20.82 21.67
N ASP A 444 -2.28 -21.19 21.94
CA ASP A 444 -1.90 -21.98 23.12
C ASP A 444 -2.24 -21.24 24.42
N MET A 445 -1.95 -19.94 24.48
CA MET A 445 -2.27 -19.09 25.61
C MET A 445 -3.78 -18.84 25.74
N GLN A 446 -4.49 -18.61 24.62
CA GLN A 446 -5.95 -18.50 24.62
C GLN A 446 -6.64 -19.77 25.14
N LEU A 447 -6.11 -20.95 24.80
CA LEU A 447 -6.59 -22.23 25.33
C LEU A 447 -6.28 -22.34 26.83
N THR A 448 -5.06 -22.03 27.25
CA THR A 448 -4.66 -22.06 28.67
C THR A 448 -5.55 -21.16 29.54
N GLU A 449 -5.77 -19.91 29.12
CA GLU A 449 -6.65 -18.95 29.83
C GLU A 449 -8.12 -19.38 29.84
N SER A 450 -8.57 -20.08 28.80
CA SER A 450 -9.91 -20.65 28.79
C SER A 450 -10.09 -21.78 29.83
N GLY A 451 -9.01 -22.22 30.49
CA GLY A 451 -8.99 -23.30 31.48
C GLY A 451 -8.79 -24.68 30.86
N TYR A 452 -8.24 -24.75 29.64
CA TYR A 452 -7.87 -26.02 29.02
C TYR A 452 -6.68 -26.64 29.76
N VAL A 453 -6.81 -27.92 30.09
CA VAL A 453 -5.73 -28.74 30.65
C VAL A 453 -5.53 -29.95 29.73
N PRO A 454 -4.39 -30.07 29.04
CA PRO A 454 -4.11 -31.19 28.14
C PRO A 454 -4.09 -32.54 28.87
N ASN A 455 -4.75 -33.54 28.29
CA ASN A 455 -4.72 -34.90 28.76
C ASN A 455 -3.39 -35.57 28.38
N THR A 456 -2.59 -35.91 29.38
CA THR A 456 -1.29 -36.59 29.22
C THR A 456 -1.39 -38.13 29.21
N GLY A 457 -2.61 -38.66 29.34
CA GLY A 457 -2.92 -40.08 29.34
C GLY A 457 -2.98 -40.70 27.93
N LYS A 458 -3.51 -41.93 27.86
CA LYS A 458 -3.71 -42.62 26.59
C LYS A 458 -4.82 -41.93 25.76
N PRO A 459 -4.70 -41.92 24.42
CA PRO A 459 -5.79 -41.50 23.56
C PRO A 459 -7.06 -42.33 23.81
N PRO A 460 -8.26 -41.77 23.54
CA PRO A 460 -9.50 -42.54 23.49
C PRO A 460 -9.37 -43.76 22.56
N GLU A 461 -10.08 -44.86 22.88
CA GLU A 461 -10.03 -46.09 22.07
C GLU A 461 -10.47 -45.88 20.61
N ASP A 462 -11.32 -44.89 20.37
CA ASP A 462 -11.82 -44.51 19.04
C ASP A 462 -10.94 -43.48 18.31
N TRP A 463 -9.81 -43.07 18.91
CA TRP A 463 -8.84 -42.19 18.26
C TRP A 463 -8.00 -42.95 17.22
N PRO A 464 -7.72 -42.38 16.04
CA PRO A 464 -7.00 -43.11 14.99
C PRO A 464 -5.62 -43.61 15.43
N THR A 465 -5.38 -44.92 15.25
CA THR A 465 -4.11 -45.57 15.59
C THR A 465 -2.92 -44.86 14.92
N GLY A 466 -1.91 -44.51 15.71
CA GLY A 466 -0.70 -43.83 15.24
C GLY A 466 -0.82 -42.32 15.05
N LYS A 467 -1.98 -41.70 15.35
CA LYS A 467 -2.11 -40.23 15.41
C LYS A 467 -1.76 -39.70 16.80
N GLN A 468 -1.13 -38.54 16.84
CA GLN A 468 -0.78 -37.82 18.07
C GLN A 468 -2.03 -37.52 18.93
N TRP A 469 -1.90 -37.64 20.25
CA TRP A 469 -2.90 -37.22 21.24
C TRP A 469 -2.24 -36.43 22.39
N PRO A 470 -2.82 -35.31 22.83
CA PRO A 470 -3.92 -34.56 22.20
C PRO A 470 -3.58 -34.09 20.76
N PRO A 471 -4.57 -33.71 19.93
CA PRO A 471 -4.31 -33.27 18.56
C PRO A 471 -3.46 -31.99 18.53
N ARG A 472 -2.69 -31.79 17.44
CA ARG A 472 -1.98 -30.53 17.20
C ARG A 472 -2.95 -29.39 16.83
N LEU A 473 -2.49 -28.15 16.95
CA LEU A 473 -3.14 -27.01 16.32
C LEU A 473 -3.04 -27.16 14.79
N SER A 474 -4.17 -27.01 14.09
CA SER A 474 -4.25 -27.14 12.62
C SER A 474 -3.95 -25.82 11.90
N VAL A 475 -2.89 -25.13 12.36
CA VAL A 475 -2.31 -23.96 11.69
C VAL A 475 -1.10 -24.41 10.91
N TRP A 476 -1.03 -24.05 9.63
CA TRP A 476 -0.05 -24.57 8.67
C TRP A 476 0.75 -23.46 7.97
N LEU A 477 2.07 -23.66 7.85
CA LEU A 477 2.95 -22.77 7.09
C LEU A 477 2.85 -23.06 5.58
N THR A 478 2.05 -22.30 4.85
CA THR A 478 1.78 -22.52 3.42
C THR A 478 1.26 -21.26 2.72
N ASN A 479 1.45 -21.15 1.40
CA ASN A 479 0.77 -20.13 0.60
C ASN A 479 -0.67 -20.58 0.27
N ALA A 480 -1.69 -19.96 0.86
CA ALA A 480 -3.09 -20.29 0.60
C ALA A 480 -3.53 -20.09 -0.87
N LEU A 481 -2.81 -19.28 -1.63
CA LEU A 481 -3.09 -19.01 -3.06
C LEU A 481 -2.41 -20.01 -4.01
N GLU A 482 -1.66 -20.99 -3.48
CA GLU A 482 -1.08 -22.09 -4.25
C GLU A 482 -1.81 -23.41 -3.97
N PRO A 483 -1.95 -24.27 -5.00
CA PRO A 483 -2.54 -25.59 -4.82
C PRO A 483 -1.62 -26.44 -3.96
N ALA A 484 -2.19 -27.45 -3.29
CA ALA A 484 -1.39 -28.44 -2.58
C ALA A 484 -0.99 -29.59 -3.52
N GLU A 485 0.23 -30.09 -3.37
CA GLU A 485 0.63 -31.34 -4.01
C GLU A 485 -0.19 -32.51 -3.46
N ARG A 486 -0.55 -33.44 -4.36
CA ARG A 486 -1.32 -34.64 -3.99
C ARG A 486 -0.45 -35.65 -3.25
N GLU A 487 0.78 -35.85 -3.74
CA GLU A 487 1.80 -36.71 -3.13
C GLU A 487 2.87 -35.85 -2.48
N VAL A 488 3.03 -35.97 -1.16
CA VAL A 488 4.17 -35.39 -0.44
C VAL A 488 5.19 -36.50 -0.27
N LYS A 489 6.39 -36.33 -0.83
CA LYS A 489 7.46 -37.33 -0.72
C LYS A 489 7.90 -37.45 0.74
N ASP A 490 8.04 -38.67 1.24
CA ASP A 490 8.59 -38.88 2.58
C ASP A 490 10.07 -38.46 2.61
N LEU A 491 10.41 -37.66 3.61
CA LEU A 491 11.73 -37.08 3.80
C LEU A 491 12.38 -37.73 5.03
N PHE A 492 13.24 -38.73 4.80
CA PHE A 492 13.93 -39.50 5.86
C PHE A 492 14.71 -38.63 6.88
N ALA A 493 15.01 -37.35 6.57
CA ALA A 493 15.70 -36.42 7.47
C ALA A 493 14.84 -35.26 8.01
N LEU A 494 13.65 -35.00 7.46
CA LEU A 494 12.82 -33.83 7.78
C LEU A 494 11.32 -34.17 7.79
N GLN A 495 10.94 -35.22 8.54
CA GLN A 495 9.56 -35.69 8.62
C GLN A 495 8.56 -34.59 9.01
N ALA A 496 8.96 -33.66 9.88
CA ALA A 496 8.13 -32.53 10.30
C ALA A 496 7.68 -31.65 9.11
N LEU A 497 8.53 -31.45 8.08
CA LEU A 497 8.16 -30.71 6.87
C LEU A 497 7.15 -31.48 6.02
N ALA A 498 7.35 -32.79 5.86
CA ALA A 498 6.42 -33.62 5.11
C ALA A 498 5.04 -33.67 5.78
N ASP A 499 5.00 -33.74 7.11
CA ASP A 499 3.76 -33.71 7.89
C ASP A 499 3.06 -32.34 7.82
N GLU A 500 3.83 -31.25 7.83
CA GLU A 500 3.33 -29.88 7.66
C GLU A 500 2.68 -29.69 6.27
N ALA A 501 3.39 -30.08 5.21
CA ALA A 501 2.88 -30.01 3.83
C ALA A 501 1.66 -30.91 3.62
N ARG A 502 1.66 -32.12 4.17
CA ARG A 502 0.54 -33.08 4.08
C ARG A 502 -0.70 -32.55 4.80
N GLY A 503 -0.53 -31.98 6.00
CA GLY A 503 -1.63 -31.37 6.74
C GLY A 503 -2.24 -30.16 6.04
N ALA A 504 -1.40 -29.25 5.53
CA ALA A 504 -1.85 -28.15 4.68
C ALA A 504 -2.61 -28.66 3.44
N GLY A 505 -2.09 -29.72 2.80
CA GLY A 505 -2.71 -30.31 1.62
C GLY A 505 -4.06 -30.96 1.88
N ASP A 506 -4.20 -31.66 3.01
CA ASP A 506 -5.47 -32.23 3.47
C ASP A 506 -6.55 -31.16 3.68
N VAL A 507 -6.18 -30.02 4.28
CA VAL A 507 -7.11 -28.88 4.46
C VAL A 507 -7.50 -28.27 3.12
N LYS A 508 -6.53 -28.01 2.24
CA LYS A 508 -6.77 -27.36 0.93
C LYS A 508 -7.58 -28.21 -0.06
N ARG A 509 -7.41 -29.53 -0.05
CA ARG A 509 -7.95 -30.41 -1.12
C ARG A 509 -9.28 -31.07 -0.77
N GLN A 510 -9.49 -31.42 0.49
CA GLN A 510 -10.51 -32.42 0.83
C GLN A 510 -11.22 -32.21 2.17
N THR A 511 -10.81 -31.23 2.97
CA THR A 511 -11.54 -30.89 4.20
C THR A 511 -12.81 -30.10 3.83
N PRO A 512 -14.01 -30.51 4.30
CA PRO A 512 -15.26 -29.85 3.95
C PRO A 512 -15.43 -28.52 4.71
N ILE A 513 -14.67 -27.51 4.31
CA ILE A 513 -14.67 -26.18 4.95
C ILE A 513 -16.05 -25.54 4.82
N MET A 514 -16.70 -25.30 5.95
CA MET A 514 -18.03 -24.69 6.01
C MET A 514 -17.96 -23.19 6.33
N CYS A 515 -16.95 -22.75 7.06
CA CYS A 515 -16.77 -21.34 7.44
C CYS A 515 -15.38 -20.87 7.01
N VAL A 516 -15.31 -19.85 6.16
CA VAL A 516 -14.07 -19.14 5.87
C VAL A 516 -14.15 -17.75 6.46
N ILE A 517 -13.22 -17.40 7.36
CA ILE A 517 -13.16 -16.11 8.06
C ILE A 517 -11.78 -15.49 7.94
N GLY A 518 -11.65 -14.17 8.10
CA GLY A 518 -10.32 -13.55 8.15
C GLY A 518 -10.23 -12.12 7.63
N ASN A 519 -9.00 -11.66 7.53
CA ASN A 519 -8.60 -10.38 6.93
C ASN A 519 -7.48 -10.63 5.91
N PRO A 520 -7.81 -10.89 4.62
CA PRO A 520 -6.80 -11.13 3.61
C PRO A 520 -5.94 -9.90 3.32
N PRO A 521 -4.68 -10.04 2.85
CA PRO A 521 -3.79 -8.91 2.58
C PRO A 521 -4.26 -8.02 1.41
N TYR A 522 -3.96 -6.71 1.48
CA TYR A 522 -4.31 -5.71 0.45
C TYR A 522 -3.06 -5.27 -0.33
N SER A 523 -2.91 -5.72 -1.58
CA SER A 523 -1.76 -5.37 -2.42
C SER A 523 -2.10 -5.37 -3.91
N GLY A 524 -2.38 -4.18 -4.46
CA GLY A 524 -2.61 -3.98 -5.91
C GLY A 524 -1.38 -4.23 -6.79
N VAL A 525 -0.19 -4.35 -6.19
CA VAL A 525 1.03 -4.89 -6.84
C VAL A 525 1.45 -6.13 -6.06
N SER A 526 0.62 -7.16 -6.18
CA SER A 526 0.77 -8.45 -5.50
C SER A 526 2.14 -9.08 -5.78
N GLN A 527 2.85 -9.57 -4.75
CA GLN A 527 4.03 -10.43 -4.95
C GLN A 527 3.63 -11.82 -5.46
N ASN A 528 2.35 -12.20 -5.35
CA ASN A 528 1.78 -13.44 -5.89
C ASN A 528 1.40 -13.32 -7.39
N MET A 529 2.00 -12.41 -8.16
CA MET A 529 1.68 -12.26 -9.59
C MET A 529 2.01 -13.50 -10.41
N GLU A 530 2.94 -14.34 -9.94
CA GLU A 530 3.40 -15.55 -10.64
C GLU A 530 2.55 -16.78 -10.31
N SER A 531 1.60 -16.68 -9.39
CA SER A 531 0.73 -17.79 -8.97
C SER A 531 -0.21 -18.20 -10.11
N GLU A 532 0.13 -19.27 -10.84
CA GLU A 532 -0.66 -19.72 -11.97
C GLU A 532 -2.07 -20.16 -11.55
N PHE A 533 -2.19 -20.85 -10.42
CA PHE A 533 -3.47 -21.34 -9.91
C PHE A 533 -4.44 -20.19 -9.60
N SER A 534 -4.05 -19.25 -8.75
CA SER A 534 -4.93 -18.14 -8.38
C SER A 534 -5.23 -17.24 -9.58
N ASN A 535 -4.25 -17.02 -10.47
CA ASN A 535 -4.46 -16.24 -11.69
C ASN A 535 -5.46 -16.90 -12.65
N ARG A 536 -5.45 -18.25 -12.78
CA ARG A 536 -6.46 -18.98 -13.56
C ARG A 536 -7.86 -18.81 -12.94
N LEU A 537 -7.99 -18.85 -11.61
CA LEU A 537 -9.29 -18.62 -10.96
C LEU A 537 -9.81 -17.19 -11.15
N ILE A 538 -8.93 -16.19 -11.18
CA ILE A 538 -9.29 -14.79 -11.45
C ILE A 538 -9.80 -14.60 -12.89
N GLU A 539 -9.52 -15.52 -13.81
CA GLU A 539 -10.06 -15.45 -15.18
C GLU A 539 -11.58 -15.45 -15.20
N ASP A 540 -12.22 -16.19 -14.29
CA ASP A 540 -13.69 -16.24 -14.18
C ASP A 540 -14.29 -14.86 -13.87
N TYR A 541 -13.54 -13.99 -13.17
CA TYR A 541 -13.95 -12.62 -12.84
C TYR A 541 -13.86 -11.64 -14.03
N LYS A 542 -13.46 -12.11 -15.22
CA LYS A 542 -13.41 -11.30 -16.45
C LYS A 542 -14.60 -11.52 -17.37
N TYR A 543 -15.60 -12.27 -16.90
CA TYR A 543 -16.83 -12.54 -17.64
C TYR A 543 -18.02 -11.92 -16.94
N VAL A 544 -18.96 -11.41 -17.74
CA VAL A 544 -20.33 -11.08 -17.32
C VAL A 544 -21.24 -11.71 -18.36
N ASP A 545 -22.22 -12.51 -17.92
CA ASP A 545 -23.17 -13.19 -18.82
C ASP A 545 -22.45 -13.98 -19.96
N GLY A 546 -21.31 -14.60 -19.65
CA GLY A 546 -20.49 -15.34 -20.62
C GLY A 546 -19.70 -14.48 -21.61
N LYS A 547 -19.82 -13.14 -21.56
CA LYS A 547 -19.06 -12.20 -22.39
C LYS A 547 -17.79 -11.76 -21.64
N HIS A 548 -16.61 -12.04 -22.21
CA HIS A 548 -15.32 -11.60 -21.67
C HIS A 548 -15.14 -10.08 -21.93
N PHE A 549 -14.72 -9.31 -20.93
CA PHE A 549 -14.45 -7.87 -21.09
C PHE A 549 -12.94 -7.52 -21.02
N GLY A 550 -12.50 -6.55 -21.82
CA GLY A 550 -11.07 -6.22 -22.05
C GLY A 550 -10.42 -5.23 -21.07
N GLU A 551 -10.96 -5.03 -19.87
CA GLU A 551 -10.51 -3.94 -18.97
C GLU A 551 -9.17 -4.21 -18.25
N ARG A 552 -8.56 -3.14 -17.71
CA ARG A 552 -7.24 -3.18 -17.05
C ARG A 552 -7.24 -4.13 -15.85
N ARG A 553 -6.48 -5.22 -15.99
CA ARG A 553 -6.43 -6.39 -15.08
C ARG A 553 -5.83 -6.13 -13.69
N HIS A 554 -5.11 -5.03 -13.48
CA HIS A 554 -4.26 -4.90 -12.29
C HIS A 554 -5.03 -4.96 -10.96
N TRP A 555 -6.23 -4.37 -10.87
CA TRP A 555 -7.02 -4.38 -9.64
C TRP A 555 -7.67 -5.75 -9.32
N LEU A 556 -7.97 -6.56 -10.35
CA LEU A 556 -8.45 -7.94 -10.15
C LEU A 556 -7.35 -8.88 -9.64
N LEU A 557 -6.09 -8.48 -9.76
CA LEU A 557 -4.94 -9.22 -9.27
C LEU A 557 -4.49 -8.80 -7.86
N ASP A 558 -5.25 -7.91 -7.21
CA ASP A 558 -5.03 -7.58 -5.79
C ASP A 558 -5.22 -8.84 -4.93
N ASP A 559 -4.37 -9.01 -3.92
CA ASP A 559 -4.35 -10.24 -3.12
C ASP A 559 -5.70 -10.51 -2.43
N TYR A 560 -6.41 -9.50 -1.91
CA TYR A 560 -7.72 -9.73 -1.27
C TYR A 560 -8.75 -10.33 -2.25
N VAL A 561 -8.66 -9.98 -3.53
CA VAL A 561 -9.53 -10.52 -4.59
C VAL A 561 -9.22 -11.99 -4.82
N LYS A 562 -7.92 -12.34 -4.87
CA LYS A 562 -7.47 -13.74 -4.99
C LYS A 562 -7.93 -14.56 -3.79
N PHE A 563 -7.83 -14.03 -2.57
CA PHE A 563 -8.32 -14.70 -1.37
C PHE A 563 -9.84 -14.88 -1.38
N ILE A 564 -10.62 -13.87 -1.81
CA ILE A 564 -12.07 -14.02 -1.98
C ILE A 564 -12.37 -15.11 -3.01
N ARG A 565 -11.71 -15.10 -4.18
CA ARG A 565 -11.93 -16.09 -5.25
C ARG A 565 -11.57 -17.51 -4.80
N THR A 566 -10.42 -17.71 -4.15
CA THR A 566 -10.01 -19.01 -3.64
C THR A 566 -10.99 -19.50 -2.55
N SER A 567 -11.44 -18.61 -1.66
CA SER A 567 -12.39 -18.97 -0.61
C SER A 567 -13.80 -19.25 -1.14
N GLU A 568 -14.22 -18.50 -2.16
CA GLU A 568 -15.44 -18.75 -2.91
C GLU A 568 -15.40 -20.16 -3.52
N LYS A 569 -14.29 -20.54 -4.16
CA LYS A 569 -14.10 -21.90 -4.67
C LYS A 569 -14.20 -22.95 -3.55
N VAL A 570 -13.56 -22.73 -2.42
CA VAL A 570 -13.61 -23.65 -1.26
C VAL A 570 -15.05 -23.89 -0.80
N ILE A 571 -15.85 -22.82 -0.66
CA ILE A 571 -17.27 -22.93 -0.27
C ILE A 571 -18.11 -23.59 -1.38
N ALA A 572 -17.84 -23.25 -2.65
CA ALA A 572 -18.54 -23.82 -3.80
C ALA A 572 -18.31 -25.34 -3.91
N ASP A 573 -17.06 -25.79 -3.76
CA ASP A 573 -16.67 -27.20 -3.79
C ASP A 573 -17.31 -27.99 -2.61
N ASN A 574 -17.45 -27.35 -1.43
CA ASN A 574 -18.16 -27.95 -0.29
C ASN A 574 -19.69 -28.01 -0.51
N GLY A 575 -20.22 -27.21 -1.43
CA GLY A 575 -21.64 -27.11 -1.76
C GLY A 575 -22.50 -26.34 -0.77
N GLN A 576 -21.98 -25.99 0.41
CA GLN A 576 -22.64 -25.13 1.40
C GLN A 576 -21.61 -24.46 2.31
N GLY A 577 -21.95 -23.31 2.89
CA GLY A 577 -21.10 -22.65 3.88
C GLY A 577 -21.20 -21.13 3.85
N VAL A 578 -20.31 -20.47 4.58
CA VAL A 578 -20.26 -19.03 4.74
C VAL A 578 -18.83 -18.52 4.56
N LEU A 579 -18.70 -17.46 3.77
CA LEU A 579 -17.49 -16.67 3.60
C LEU A 579 -17.70 -15.33 4.32
N ALA A 580 -16.84 -14.98 5.28
CA ALA A 580 -16.90 -13.71 5.98
C ALA A 580 -15.52 -13.03 6.10
N PHE A 581 -15.31 -11.95 5.35
CA PHE A 581 -14.04 -11.20 5.34
C PHE A 581 -14.24 -9.72 5.61
N ILE A 582 -13.23 -9.10 6.23
CA ILE A 582 -12.99 -7.67 6.07
C ILE A 582 -11.96 -7.45 4.96
N SER A 583 -12.27 -6.60 3.99
CA SER A 583 -11.39 -6.29 2.87
C SER A 583 -11.50 -4.83 2.43
N ASN A 584 -10.67 -4.42 1.47
CA ASN A 584 -10.85 -3.16 0.75
C ASN A 584 -12.27 -3.09 0.14
N ASN A 585 -12.96 -1.95 0.28
CA ASN A 585 -14.34 -1.77 -0.22
C ASN A 585 -14.42 -1.38 -1.71
N GLY A 586 -13.28 -1.24 -2.40
CA GLY A 586 -13.25 -0.84 -3.81
C GLY A 586 -14.04 -1.76 -4.75
N PHE A 587 -14.12 -3.06 -4.46
CA PHE A 587 -14.88 -4.02 -5.28
C PHE A 587 -16.40 -3.81 -5.23
N LEU A 588 -16.93 -3.03 -4.28
CA LEU A 588 -18.37 -2.83 -4.16
C LEU A 588 -18.94 -1.99 -5.31
N SER A 589 -18.23 -0.94 -5.73
CA SER A 589 -18.72 0.06 -6.68
C SER A 589 -17.82 0.28 -7.90
N ASN A 590 -16.57 -0.18 -7.91
CA ASN A 590 -15.69 0.05 -9.05
C ASN A 590 -16.14 -0.79 -10.27
N PRO A 591 -16.35 -0.18 -11.46
CA PRO A 591 -16.77 -0.88 -12.68
C PRO A 591 -15.89 -2.07 -13.09
N THR A 592 -14.59 -2.04 -12.77
CA THR A 592 -13.65 -3.12 -13.15
C THR A 592 -13.90 -4.43 -12.42
N PHE A 593 -14.68 -4.41 -11.33
CA PHE A 593 -15.02 -5.58 -10.52
C PHE A 593 -16.39 -6.18 -10.86
N ARG A 594 -17.05 -5.72 -11.92
CA ARG A 594 -18.38 -6.22 -12.30
C ARG A 594 -18.42 -7.74 -12.51
N GLY A 595 -17.38 -8.32 -13.11
CA GLY A 595 -17.28 -9.77 -13.30
C GLY A 595 -17.05 -10.53 -11.99
N MET A 596 -16.32 -9.94 -11.03
CA MET A 596 -16.22 -10.48 -9.67
C MET A 596 -17.59 -10.50 -8.99
N ARG A 597 -18.32 -9.38 -9.00
CA ARG A 597 -19.66 -9.29 -8.40
C ARG A 597 -20.63 -10.28 -9.07
N TRP A 598 -20.62 -10.35 -10.40
CA TRP A 598 -21.39 -11.32 -11.17
C TRP A 598 -21.10 -12.77 -10.79
N HIS A 599 -19.82 -13.14 -10.66
CA HIS A 599 -19.43 -14.50 -10.30
C HIS A 599 -19.84 -14.84 -8.87
N LEU A 600 -19.70 -13.92 -7.91
CA LEU A 600 -20.17 -14.10 -6.53
C LEU A 600 -21.70 -14.34 -6.47
N LEU A 601 -22.48 -13.62 -7.29
CA LEU A 601 -23.92 -13.83 -7.44
C LEU A 601 -24.26 -15.21 -8.02
N SER A 602 -23.36 -15.81 -8.80
CA SER A 602 -23.56 -17.15 -9.35
C SER A 602 -23.23 -18.25 -8.34
N THR A 603 -22.42 -17.95 -7.30
CA THR A 603 -21.97 -18.94 -6.30
C THR A 603 -22.84 -18.97 -5.04
N PHE A 604 -23.21 -17.80 -4.53
CA PHE A 604 -23.86 -17.61 -3.22
C PHE A 604 -25.35 -17.29 -3.35
N ASP A 605 -26.15 -17.71 -2.37
CA ASP A 605 -27.60 -17.48 -2.30
C ASP A 605 -27.97 -16.14 -1.67
N ALA A 606 -27.14 -15.66 -0.75
CA ALA A 606 -27.29 -14.34 -0.13
C ALA A 606 -25.93 -13.72 0.17
N ILE A 607 -25.82 -12.41 -0.02
CA ILE A 607 -24.61 -11.63 0.28
C ILE A 607 -25.00 -10.43 1.12
N HIS A 608 -24.38 -10.27 2.28
CA HIS A 608 -24.54 -9.11 3.15
C HIS A 608 -23.23 -8.32 3.15
N VAL A 609 -23.31 -7.02 2.89
CA VAL A 609 -22.17 -6.10 2.86
C VAL A 609 -22.38 -5.01 3.89
N ILE A 610 -21.40 -4.87 4.79
CA ILE A 610 -21.31 -3.73 5.70
C ILE A 610 -20.17 -2.85 5.21
N ASP A 611 -20.49 -1.70 4.63
CA ASP A 611 -19.48 -0.73 4.24
C ASP A 611 -19.04 0.07 5.48
N LEU A 612 -17.77 -0.07 5.84
CA LEU A 612 -17.17 0.67 6.96
C LEU A 612 -16.50 1.95 6.47
N HIS A 613 -16.56 2.26 5.17
CA HIS A 613 -16.05 3.49 4.57
C HIS A 613 -14.59 3.78 4.95
N GLY A 614 -14.25 5.03 5.23
CA GLY A 614 -12.94 5.47 5.69
C GLY A 614 -11.95 5.72 4.56
N ASN A 615 -12.41 5.95 3.33
CA ASN A 615 -11.54 6.18 2.19
C ASN A 615 -11.00 7.63 2.17
N SER A 616 -9.90 7.85 2.88
CA SER A 616 -9.24 9.17 2.90
C SER A 616 -8.60 9.56 1.56
N ASN A 617 -8.34 8.61 0.65
CA ASN A 617 -7.88 8.94 -0.71
C ASN A 617 -8.97 9.65 -1.52
N LYS A 618 -10.24 9.34 -1.24
CA LYS A 618 -11.45 10.01 -1.78
C LYS A 618 -11.94 11.16 -0.90
N ARG A 619 -11.31 11.38 0.26
CA ARG A 619 -11.75 12.36 1.28
C ARG A 619 -13.22 12.18 1.67
N GLU A 620 -13.61 10.93 1.82
CA GLU A 620 -14.97 10.51 2.11
C GLU A 620 -15.55 11.22 3.35
N ARG A 621 -16.82 11.59 3.26
CA ARG A 621 -17.57 12.29 4.30
C ARG A 621 -18.83 11.51 4.63
N THR A 622 -19.30 11.64 5.86
CA THR A 622 -20.61 11.10 6.25
C THR A 622 -21.73 11.83 5.50
N PRO A 623 -22.95 11.28 5.47
CA PRO A 623 -24.12 11.96 4.91
C PRO A 623 -24.40 13.35 5.52
N THR A 624 -23.88 13.62 6.71
CA THR A 624 -23.98 14.94 7.39
C THR A 624 -22.83 15.91 7.04
N GLY A 625 -21.91 15.50 6.17
CA GLY A 625 -20.76 16.30 5.71
C GLY A 625 -19.52 16.25 6.62
N SER A 626 -19.58 15.58 7.77
CA SER A 626 -18.42 15.41 8.66
C SER A 626 -17.40 14.40 8.09
N PRO A 627 -16.08 14.52 8.39
CA PRO A 627 -15.09 13.57 7.88
C PRO A 627 -15.33 12.14 8.38
N ASP A 628 -15.30 11.17 7.47
CA ASP A 628 -15.38 9.76 7.83
C ASP A 628 -13.98 9.18 8.15
N LYS A 629 -13.91 8.23 9.10
CA LYS A 629 -12.64 7.64 9.55
C LYS A 629 -12.62 6.13 9.40
N ASN A 630 -11.49 5.61 8.92
CA ASN A 630 -11.25 4.19 8.76
C ASN A 630 -11.07 3.46 10.10
N VAL A 631 -11.48 2.19 10.17
CA VAL A 631 -11.28 1.32 11.34
C VAL A 631 -9.81 0.86 11.50
N PHE A 632 -9.04 0.86 10.42
CA PHE A 632 -7.59 0.68 10.40
C PHE A 632 -6.86 2.01 10.17
N ASP A 633 -5.56 2.06 10.49
CA ASP A 633 -4.69 3.21 10.20
C ASP A 633 -4.18 3.19 8.74
N ILE A 634 -5.10 3.04 7.80
CA ILE A 634 -4.85 3.01 6.34
C ILE A 634 -5.67 4.06 5.60
N LYS A 635 -5.40 4.23 4.29
CA LYS A 635 -6.06 5.26 3.47
C LYS A 635 -7.27 4.76 2.68
N GLN A 636 -7.25 3.51 2.24
CA GLN A 636 -8.29 2.85 1.46
C GLN A 636 -9.49 2.53 2.35
N GLY A 637 -10.71 2.66 1.81
CA GLY A 637 -11.92 2.25 2.53
C GLY A 637 -12.00 0.73 2.70
N VAL A 638 -12.75 0.25 3.69
CA VAL A 638 -12.91 -1.17 3.99
C VAL A 638 -14.36 -1.56 4.22
N SER A 639 -14.69 -2.81 3.94
CA SER A 639 -16.03 -3.37 4.09
C SER A 639 -15.95 -4.79 4.63
N ILE A 640 -17.00 -5.22 5.32
CA ILE A 640 -17.21 -6.61 5.72
C ILE A 640 -18.18 -7.25 4.72
N ILE A 641 -17.78 -8.36 4.09
CA ILE A 641 -18.68 -9.20 3.28
C ILE A 641 -19.01 -10.47 4.05
N ILE A 642 -20.29 -10.87 4.04
CA ILE A 642 -20.79 -12.16 4.55
C ILE A 642 -21.62 -12.81 3.43
N ALA A 643 -21.05 -13.81 2.78
CA ALA A 643 -21.67 -14.50 1.65
C ALA A 643 -22.04 -15.94 2.03
N ILE A 644 -23.27 -16.35 1.73
CA ILE A 644 -23.90 -17.57 2.26
C ILE A 644 -24.28 -18.48 1.09
N LYS A 645 -23.86 -19.74 1.17
CA LYS A 645 -24.22 -20.81 0.24
C LYS A 645 -25.00 -21.91 0.94
N LYS A 646 -26.21 -22.21 0.46
CA LYS A 646 -27.08 -23.30 0.90
C LYS A 646 -26.94 -24.49 -0.04
N ARG A 647 -27.36 -25.67 0.43
CA ARG A 647 -27.17 -26.96 -0.23
C ARG A 647 -28.04 -27.17 -1.50
N ASP A 648 -28.86 -26.19 -1.87
CA ASP A 648 -29.80 -26.30 -2.99
C ASP A 648 -29.20 -25.75 -4.29
N ALA A 649 -29.35 -26.49 -5.39
CA ALA A 649 -28.49 -26.41 -6.57
C ALA A 649 -29.07 -25.61 -7.75
N SER A 650 -30.12 -24.81 -7.54
CA SER A 650 -30.76 -24.05 -8.62
C SER A 650 -30.56 -22.53 -8.48
N ILE A 651 -29.30 -22.10 -8.40
CA ILE A 651 -28.97 -20.66 -8.46
C ILE A 651 -28.90 -20.26 -9.93
N GLU A 652 -29.97 -19.65 -10.44
CA GLU A 652 -29.84 -18.77 -11.60
C GLU A 652 -29.16 -17.47 -11.12
N PRO A 653 -28.21 -16.87 -11.88
CA PRO A 653 -27.46 -15.65 -11.53
C PRO A 653 -28.25 -14.36 -11.18
N ARG A 654 -29.54 -14.46 -10.86
CA ARG A 654 -30.46 -13.34 -10.58
C ARG A 654 -31.38 -13.59 -9.38
N LYS A 655 -31.27 -14.74 -8.70
CA LYS A 655 -32.06 -15.05 -7.49
C LYS A 655 -31.32 -14.75 -6.18
N THR A 656 -30.02 -14.47 -6.25
CA THR A 656 -29.22 -14.08 -5.09
C THR A 656 -29.66 -12.74 -4.55
N SER A 657 -29.91 -12.67 -3.25
CA SER A 657 -30.26 -11.41 -2.59
C SER A 657 -29.00 -10.76 -2.03
N VAL A 658 -28.78 -9.49 -2.38
CA VAL A 658 -27.68 -8.68 -1.84
C VAL A 658 -28.23 -7.60 -0.92
N TYR A 659 -27.64 -7.48 0.26
CA TYR A 659 -28.02 -6.52 1.28
C TYR A 659 -26.84 -5.62 1.64
N HIS A 660 -27.08 -4.33 1.78
CA HIS A 660 -26.08 -3.32 2.10
C HIS A 660 -26.42 -2.58 3.39
N ARG A 661 -25.41 -2.23 4.18
CA ARG A 661 -25.52 -1.39 5.37
C ARG A 661 -24.28 -0.51 5.54
N ASP A 662 -24.48 0.79 5.69
CA ASP A 662 -23.40 1.76 5.88
C ASP A 662 -23.10 2.00 7.37
N PHE A 663 -21.82 1.97 7.77
CA PHE A 663 -21.34 2.47 9.05
C PHE A 663 -20.45 3.70 8.87
N TRP A 664 -21.06 4.87 9.04
CA TRP A 664 -20.43 6.18 8.95
C TRP A 664 -19.87 6.68 10.29
N GLY A 665 -18.90 7.60 10.22
CA GLY A 665 -18.46 8.44 11.34
C GLY A 665 -17.04 8.17 11.83
N THR A 666 -16.83 8.39 13.12
CA THR A 666 -15.52 8.21 13.75
C THR A 666 -15.20 6.73 13.98
N ARG A 667 -13.91 6.38 14.11
CA ARG A 667 -13.51 5.01 14.45
C ARG A 667 -14.19 4.52 15.72
N LEU A 668 -14.26 5.35 16.76
CA LEU A 668 -14.90 5.00 18.03
C LEU A 668 -16.41 4.70 17.88
N ALA A 669 -17.11 5.45 17.01
CA ALA A 669 -18.52 5.18 16.75
C ALA A 669 -18.71 3.83 16.05
N LYS A 670 -17.88 3.53 15.03
CA LYS A 670 -17.89 2.25 14.32
C LYS A 670 -17.55 1.09 15.27
N ASP A 671 -16.53 1.24 16.11
CA ASP A 671 -16.14 0.24 17.12
C ASP A 671 -17.29 -0.09 18.07
N LYS A 672 -18.03 0.94 18.54
CA LYS A 672 -19.19 0.75 19.43
C LYS A 672 -20.28 -0.08 18.76
N VAL A 673 -20.62 0.25 17.51
CA VAL A 673 -21.65 -0.47 16.75
C VAL A 673 -21.21 -1.91 16.48
N LEU A 674 -19.95 -2.12 16.10
CA LEU A 674 -19.40 -3.46 15.86
C LEU A 674 -19.39 -4.32 17.13
N ARG A 675 -19.13 -3.76 18.32
CA ARG A 675 -19.15 -4.51 19.60
C ARG A 675 -20.57 -4.94 20.01
N SER A 676 -21.58 -4.10 19.80
CA SER A 676 -22.95 -4.42 20.23
C SER A 676 -23.85 -5.01 19.14
N GLY A 677 -23.49 -4.85 17.87
CA GLY A 677 -24.33 -5.23 16.73
C GLY A 677 -24.40 -6.74 16.50
N GLN A 678 -25.52 -7.18 15.94
CA GLN A 678 -25.71 -8.53 15.37
C GLN A 678 -26.07 -8.37 13.89
N VAL A 679 -25.68 -9.32 13.05
CA VAL A 679 -25.91 -9.23 11.59
C VAL A 679 -27.40 -9.23 11.26
N PHE A 680 -28.18 -10.06 11.95
CA PHE A 680 -29.62 -10.24 11.74
C PHE A 680 -30.47 -9.54 12.81
N ASP A 681 -29.97 -8.47 13.42
CA ASP A 681 -30.68 -7.76 14.50
C ASP A 681 -32.07 -7.26 14.08
N ASN A 682 -32.10 -6.38 13.07
CA ASN A 682 -33.29 -5.78 12.52
C ASN A 682 -33.16 -5.72 10.97
N PRO A 683 -34.05 -6.39 10.22
CA PRO A 683 -34.07 -6.30 8.75
C PRO A 683 -34.16 -4.88 8.21
N ASP A 684 -34.81 -3.95 8.93
CA ASP A 684 -34.95 -2.55 8.50
C ASP A 684 -33.62 -1.79 8.48
N ASN A 685 -32.58 -2.32 9.13
CA ASN A 685 -31.24 -1.75 9.07
C ASN A 685 -30.51 -2.05 7.74
N TRP A 686 -31.08 -2.92 6.90
CA TRP A 686 -30.46 -3.39 5.67
C TRP A 686 -31.21 -2.87 4.45
N THR A 687 -30.47 -2.38 3.47
CA THR A 687 -31.01 -2.05 2.15
C THR A 687 -30.83 -3.25 1.24
N LYS A 688 -31.93 -3.88 0.81
CA LYS A 688 -31.86 -4.87 -0.28
C LYS A 688 -31.55 -4.14 -1.59
N LEU A 689 -30.52 -4.58 -2.30
CA LEU A 689 -30.05 -3.90 -3.51
C LEU A 689 -30.75 -4.42 -4.77
N ASP A 690 -31.11 -3.49 -5.65
CA ASP A 690 -31.46 -3.78 -7.04
C ASP A 690 -30.18 -3.82 -7.89
N LEU A 691 -29.87 -4.99 -8.43
CA LEU A 691 -28.60 -5.23 -9.10
C LEU A 691 -28.62 -4.72 -10.55
N PHE A 692 -27.95 -3.59 -10.79
CA PHE A 692 -27.93 -2.92 -12.08
C PHE A 692 -26.97 -3.57 -13.11
N HIS A 693 -27.50 -4.19 -14.16
CA HIS A 693 -26.70 -4.76 -15.26
C HIS A 693 -25.99 -3.64 -16.08
N PRO A 694 -24.74 -3.83 -16.54
CA PRO A 694 -23.87 -5.00 -16.36
C PRO A 694 -22.95 -4.87 -15.13
N TYR A 695 -23.16 -3.88 -14.27
CA TYR A 695 -22.22 -3.53 -13.21
C TYR A 695 -22.43 -4.30 -11.91
N TYR A 696 -23.67 -4.66 -11.56
CA TYR A 696 -24.04 -5.43 -10.39
C TYR A 696 -23.46 -4.86 -9.09
N PHE A 697 -23.59 -3.55 -8.85
CA PHE A 697 -22.99 -2.89 -7.69
C PHE A 697 -23.48 -3.49 -6.36
N PHE A 698 -22.55 -3.61 -5.39
CA PHE A 698 -22.84 -4.03 -4.01
C PHE A 698 -22.94 -2.82 -3.07
N VAL A 699 -23.39 -1.70 -3.61
CA VAL A 699 -23.79 -0.47 -2.92
C VAL A 699 -25.11 -0.01 -3.53
N PRO A 700 -25.90 0.81 -2.83
CA PRO A 700 -27.07 1.47 -3.41
C PRO A 700 -26.66 2.22 -4.69
N PHE A 701 -27.39 1.96 -5.77
CA PHE A 701 -27.21 2.63 -7.06
C PHE A 701 -28.58 2.99 -7.60
N ASN A 702 -28.79 4.27 -7.89
CA ASN A 702 -30.05 4.70 -8.47
C ASN A 702 -30.02 4.46 -9.99
N ALA A 703 -30.62 3.34 -10.41
CA ALA A 703 -30.76 2.98 -11.82
C ALA A 703 -31.98 3.64 -12.50
N ALA A 704 -32.68 4.57 -11.83
CA ALA A 704 -33.77 5.30 -12.45
C ALA A 704 -33.29 5.98 -13.74
N HIS A 705 -34.14 5.94 -14.76
CA HIS A 705 -33.87 6.56 -16.07
C HIS A 705 -32.67 5.99 -16.83
N ALA A 706 -32.17 4.78 -16.48
CA ALA A 706 -31.09 4.12 -17.22
C ALA A 706 -31.43 3.93 -18.71
N SER A 707 -32.65 3.51 -19.02
CA SER A 707 -33.11 3.38 -20.42
C SER A 707 -33.07 4.70 -21.18
N THR A 708 -33.53 5.80 -20.55
CA THR A 708 -33.47 7.14 -21.12
C THR A 708 -32.02 7.58 -21.36
N TYR A 709 -31.12 7.31 -20.41
CA TYR A 709 -29.70 7.63 -20.55
C TYR A 709 -29.05 6.83 -21.70
N ASP A 710 -29.34 5.53 -21.77
CA ASP A 710 -28.79 4.62 -22.79
C ASP A 710 -29.30 4.91 -24.21
N ALA A 711 -30.48 5.53 -24.35
CA ALA A 711 -30.98 6.02 -25.64
C ALA A 711 -30.17 7.21 -26.20
N GLY A 712 -29.37 7.88 -25.36
CA GLY A 712 -28.43 8.91 -25.79
C GLY A 712 -27.21 8.34 -26.51
N PHE A 713 -26.60 9.15 -27.39
CA PHE A 713 -25.38 8.76 -28.10
C PHE A 713 -24.15 8.94 -27.20
N ASN A 714 -23.24 7.96 -27.22
CA ASN A 714 -22.02 8.00 -26.42
C ASN A 714 -21.02 9.01 -27.00
N LEU A 715 -20.55 9.95 -26.17
CA LEU A 715 -19.66 11.00 -26.63
C LEU A 715 -18.31 10.47 -27.13
N LYS A 716 -17.81 9.37 -26.57
CA LYS A 716 -16.56 8.74 -27.04
C LYS A 716 -16.72 8.08 -28.41
N GLU A 717 -17.91 7.60 -28.74
CA GLU A 717 -18.24 6.99 -30.04
C GLU A 717 -18.52 8.05 -31.11
N LEU A 718 -19.02 9.23 -30.73
CA LEU A 718 -19.23 10.33 -31.67
C LEU A 718 -17.91 10.82 -32.28
N PHE A 719 -16.83 10.93 -31.51
CA PHE A 719 -15.55 11.42 -32.03
C PHE A 719 -14.71 10.27 -32.63
N TYR A 720 -14.26 10.44 -33.87
CA TYR A 720 -13.45 9.43 -34.56
C TYR A 720 -12.10 9.21 -33.84
N THR A 721 -11.39 10.29 -33.53
CA THR A 721 -10.16 10.26 -32.72
C THR A 721 -10.34 11.05 -31.41
N THR A 722 -9.97 10.41 -30.30
CA THR A 722 -9.81 11.07 -28.99
C THR A 722 -8.61 10.49 -28.28
N SER A 723 -8.02 11.26 -27.38
CA SER A 723 -6.90 10.79 -26.55
C SER A 723 -6.98 11.40 -25.16
N LYS A 724 -6.17 10.91 -24.22
CA LYS A 724 -5.96 11.60 -22.95
C LYS A 724 -5.17 12.88 -23.16
N GLY A 725 -5.23 13.80 -22.20
CA GLY A 725 -4.34 14.94 -22.17
C GLY A 725 -2.84 14.56 -22.19
N VAL A 726 -1.99 15.56 -22.43
CA VAL A 726 -0.53 15.44 -22.46
C VAL A 726 0.01 14.96 -21.11
N ILE A 727 1.06 14.11 -21.15
CA ILE A 727 1.78 13.63 -19.96
C ILE A 727 3.26 13.97 -20.07
N THR A 728 3.71 14.96 -19.31
CA THR A 728 5.14 15.32 -19.24
C THR A 728 5.91 14.38 -18.29
N ALA A 729 5.30 14.02 -17.16
CA ALA A 729 5.92 13.40 -15.98
C ALA A 729 7.02 14.24 -15.28
N ARG A 730 7.24 15.49 -15.74
CA ARG A 730 8.33 16.40 -15.33
C ARG A 730 7.97 17.87 -15.54
N ASP A 731 6.83 18.30 -15.00
CA ASP A 731 6.30 19.66 -15.18
C ASP A 731 7.33 20.76 -14.88
N ASP A 732 8.12 20.64 -13.79
CA ASP A 732 9.15 21.64 -13.41
C ASP A 732 10.24 21.87 -14.48
N LEU A 733 10.41 20.92 -15.41
CA LEU A 733 11.35 21.03 -16.54
C LEU A 733 10.63 21.38 -17.86
N ALA A 734 9.40 20.88 -18.04
CA ALA A 734 8.69 20.90 -19.31
C ALA A 734 7.62 22.00 -19.43
N VAL A 735 7.22 22.63 -18.32
CA VAL A 735 6.11 23.59 -18.23
C VAL A 735 6.56 24.81 -17.42
N ALA A 736 6.25 26.02 -17.90
CA ALA A 736 6.52 27.27 -17.18
C ALA A 736 5.39 28.29 -17.35
N PHE A 737 5.36 29.32 -16.49
CA PHE A 737 4.39 30.41 -16.63
C PHE A 737 4.70 31.28 -17.85
N GLU A 738 5.99 31.54 -18.08
CA GLU A 738 6.47 32.37 -19.18
C GLU A 738 7.27 31.57 -20.21
N LYS A 739 7.14 31.95 -21.49
CA LYS A 739 7.93 31.33 -22.57
C LYS A 739 9.43 31.46 -22.32
N SER A 740 9.88 32.61 -21.84
CA SER A 740 11.29 32.89 -21.53
C SER A 740 11.81 32.05 -20.37
N GLU A 741 10.99 31.81 -19.34
CA GLU A 741 11.31 30.94 -18.21
C GLU A 741 11.57 29.51 -18.69
N LEU A 742 10.70 28.97 -19.54
CA LEU A 742 10.87 27.64 -20.12
C LEU A 742 12.13 27.55 -20.99
N GLN A 743 12.37 28.55 -21.84
CA GLN A 743 13.58 28.61 -22.67
C GLN A 743 14.86 28.63 -21.84
N ASN A 744 14.89 29.41 -20.77
CA ASN A 744 16.03 29.47 -19.86
C ASN A 744 16.23 28.15 -19.11
N THR A 745 15.14 27.52 -18.67
CA THR A 745 15.16 26.20 -18.03
C THR A 745 15.72 25.13 -18.96
N ILE A 746 15.28 25.10 -20.22
CA ILE A 746 15.79 24.17 -21.24
C ILE A 746 17.25 24.47 -21.57
N LYS A 747 17.63 25.74 -21.73
CA LYS A 747 19.03 26.14 -21.96
C LYS A 747 19.95 25.70 -20.82
N TYR A 748 19.51 25.86 -19.58
CA TYR A 748 20.24 25.35 -18.41
C TYR A 748 20.33 23.82 -18.45
N PHE A 749 19.24 23.13 -18.79
CA PHE A 749 19.21 21.67 -18.87
C PHE A 749 20.13 21.09 -19.96
N THR A 750 20.30 21.80 -21.08
CA THR A 750 21.16 21.38 -22.20
C THR A 750 22.61 21.86 -22.09
N ASP A 751 22.95 22.68 -21.09
CA ASP A 751 24.30 23.23 -20.88
C ASP A 751 25.34 22.10 -20.73
N PRO A 752 26.33 21.99 -21.64
CA PRO A 752 27.31 20.90 -21.61
C PRO A 752 28.28 20.97 -20.42
N SER A 753 28.35 22.09 -19.70
CA SER A 753 29.18 22.22 -18.49
C SER A 753 28.57 21.52 -17.27
N LEU A 754 27.28 21.19 -17.30
CA LEU A 754 26.58 20.51 -16.21
C LEU A 754 26.57 18.99 -16.41
N SER A 755 26.92 18.25 -15.36
CA SER A 755 26.80 16.79 -15.34
C SER A 755 25.34 16.36 -15.20
N ASP A 756 25.03 15.14 -15.64
CA ASP A 756 23.69 14.56 -15.46
C ASP A 756 23.30 14.49 -13.98
N ASP A 757 24.25 14.22 -13.08
CA ASP A 757 23.99 14.16 -11.64
C ASP A 757 23.58 15.53 -11.06
N GLN A 758 24.20 16.62 -11.52
CA GLN A 758 23.81 17.97 -11.11
C GLN A 758 22.39 18.30 -11.58
N LEU A 759 22.03 17.92 -12.81
CA LEU A 759 20.67 18.10 -13.33
C LEU A 759 19.65 17.24 -12.58
N ARG A 760 20.01 16.00 -12.23
CA ARG A 760 19.19 15.13 -11.40
C ARG A 760 18.97 15.70 -10.01
N GLN A 761 19.98 16.31 -9.42
CA GLN A 761 19.84 16.98 -8.12
C GLN A 761 18.92 18.20 -8.20
N LYS A 762 18.98 18.98 -9.30
CA LYS A 762 18.13 20.16 -9.46
C LYS A 762 16.67 19.81 -9.76
N PHE A 763 16.42 19.02 -10.80
CA PHE A 763 15.07 18.79 -11.33
C PHE A 763 14.38 17.54 -10.78
N PHE A 764 15.14 16.60 -10.19
CA PHE A 764 14.62 15.28 -9.81
C PHE A 764 15.00 14.88 -8.36
N SER A 765 15.33 15.84 -7.49
CA SER A 765 15.73 15.61 -6.09
C SER A 765 14.73 14.74 -5.32
N GLY A 766 13.43 14.98 -5.50
CA GLY A 766 12.32 14.27 -4.86
C GLY A 766 11.94 12.93 -5.51
N LYS A 767 12.62 12.47 -6.57
CA LYS A 767 12.32 11.19 -7.24
C LYS A 767 13.25 10.08 -6.72
N SER A 768 12.74 8.85 -6.62
CA SER A 768 13.53 7.68 -6.18
C SER A 768 14.25 7.01 -7.36
N GLY A 769 15.57 6.80 -7.25
CA GLY A 769 16.37 6.15 -8.28
C GLY A 769 16.41 4.61 -8.21
N LYS A 770 15.25 3.94 -8.04
CA LYS A 770 15.22 2.48 -7.81
C LYS A 770 15.50 1.67 -9.07
N LYS A 771 14.53 1.62 -10.00
CA LYS A 771 14.63 0.83 -11.25
C LYS A 771 15.39 1.58 -12.35
N TYR A 772 15.37 2.91 -12.30
CA TYR A 772 16.06 3.80 -13.22
C TYR A 772 16.68 4.95 -12.40
N PRO A 773 17.71 5.64 -12.92
CA PRO A 773 18.22 6.87 -12.33
C PRO A 773 17.13 7.92 -12.06
N LYS A 774 17.36 8.84 -11.11
CA LYS A 774 16.34 9.83 -10.70
C LYS A 774 15.82 10.66 -11.88
N GLY A 775 14.54 10.56 -12.19
CA GLY A 775 13.89 11.28 -13.30
C GLY A 775 13.70 10.44 -14.56
N ASP A 776 14.46 9.35 -14.73
CA ASP A 776 14.32 8.46 -15.87
C ASP A 776 13.09 7.56 -15.74
N THR A 777 12.48 7.22 -16.86
CA THR A 777 11.38 6.26 -16.95
C THR A 777 11.76 5.13 -17.91
N ARG A 778 10.84 4.19 -18.18
CA ARG A 778 11.07 3.14 -19.19
C ARG A 778 11.29 3.74 -20.58
N GLY A 779 10.56 4.79 -20.91
CA GLY A 779 10.54 5.41 -22.25
C GLY A 779 11.32 6.71 -22.37
N TRP A 780 11.80 7.27 -21.26
CA TRP A 780 12.53 8.54 -21.26
C TRP A 780 13.80 8.46 -20.44
N LYS A 781 14.90 8.96 -21.01
CA LYS A 781 16.22 8.99 -20.39
C LYS A 781 16.77 10.40 -20.48
N LEU A 782 17.27 10.91 -19.36
CA LEU A 782 17.85 12.25 -19.29
C LEU A 782 18.96 12.50 -20.32
N PRO A 783 19.95 11.60 -20.52
CA PRO A 783 21.02 11.84 -21.49
C PRO A 783 20.50 11.95 -22.93
N ASP A 784 19.56 11.07 -23.31
CA ASP A 784 18.95 11.05 -24.64
C ASP A 784 18.15 12.33 -24.88
N ALA A 785 17.37 12.76 -23.87
CA ALA A 785 16.62 14.01 -23.91
C ALA A 785 17.53 15.23 -24.07
N ARG A 786 18.68 15.29 -23.38
CA ARG A 786 19.64 16.39 -23.52
C ARG A 786 20.22 16.45 -24.93
N THR A 787 20.52 15.30 -25.52
CA THR A 787 21.03 15.20 -26.89
C THR A 787 19.95 15.65 -27.88
N GLY A 788 18.73 15.09 -27.80
CA GLY A 788 17.63 15.46 -28.67
C GLY A 788 17.26 16.95 -28.60
N LEU A 789 17.25 17.55 -27.41
CA LEU A 789 16.98 18.98 -27.25
C LEU A 789 18.02 19.90 -27.91
N ARG A 790 19.23 19.41 -28.20
CA ARG A 790 20.26 20.18 -28.94
C ARG A 790 20.08 20.10 -30.46
N GLU A 791 19.27 19.16 -30.93
CA GLU A 791 19.02 18.91 -32.35
C GLU A 791 17.74 19.60 -32.86
N VAL A 792 16.96 20.21 -31.96
CA VAL A 792 15.68 20.85 -32.28
C VAL A 792 15.70 22.35 -31.99
N GLU A 793 14.97 23.11 -32.80
CA GLU A 793 14.71 24.53 -32.54
C GLU A 793 13.67 24.66 -31.41
N VAL A 794 14.15 24.81 -30.18
CA VAL A 794 13.30 24.84 -28.96
C VAL A 794 12.18 25.87 -29.04
N SER A 795 12.44 27.05 -29.63
CA SER A 795 11.46 28.12 -29.78
C SER A 795 10.23 27.71 -30.60
N GLU A 796 10.41 26.80 -31.56
CA GLU A 796 9.38 26.26 -32.47
C GLU A 796 8.56 25.14 -31.82
N LYS A 797 9.07 24.55 -30.74
CA LYS A 797 8.40 23.47 -29.99
C LYS A 797 7.69 23.93 -28.74
N ILE A 798 7.71 25.23 -28.43
CA ILE A 798 7.01 25.77 -27.26
C ILE A 798 5.60 26.19 -27.64
N GLU A 799 4.63 25.51 -27.02
CA GLU A 799 3.21 25.71 -27.23
C GLU A 799 2.51 26.17 -25.95
N LYS A 800 1.30 26.73 -26.08
CA LYS A 800 0.43 26.98 -24.93
C LYS A 800 -0.24 25.67 -24.50
N ILE A 801 -0.43 25.48 -23.21
CA ILE A 801 -1.17 24.35 -22.63
C ILE A 801 -2.16 24.85 -21.59
N ALA A 802 -3.38 24.29 -21.62
CA ALA A 802 -4.32 24.39 -20.52
C ALA A 802 -3.82 23.49 -19.36
N TYR A 803 -3.04 24.08 -18.46
CA TYR A 803 -2.45 23.36 -17.33
C TYR A 803 -3.51 23.03 -16.27
N ARG A 804 -4.39 23.98 -15.96
CA ARG A 804 -5.60 23.82 -15.11
C ARG A 804 -6.73 24.66 -15.74
N PRO A 805 -8.00 24.59 -15.28
CA PRO A 805 -9.07 25.37 -15.89
C PRO A 805 -8.75 26.86 -15.79
N PHE A 806 -8.67 27.52 -16.95
CA PHE A 806 -8.26 28.92 -17.11
C PHE A 806 -6.82 29.25 -16.62
N ASP A 807 -5.97 28.27 -16.34
CA ASP A 807 -4.54 28.47 -16.10
C ASP A 807 -3.75 27.97 -17.32
N PHE A 808 -3.50 28.89 -18.24
CA PHE A 808 -2.72 28.64 -19.45
C PHE A 808 -1.25 28.89 -19.17
N ARG A 809 -0.41 27.94 -19.58
CA ARG A 809 1.05 27.97 -19.40
C ARG A 809 1.75 27.68 -20.71
N PHE A 810 3.07 27.80 -20.74
CA PHE A 810 3.88 27.36 -21.87
C PHE A 810 4.52 26.01 -21.56
N PHE A 811 4.58 25.13 -22.55
CA PHE A 811 5.24 23.84 -22.42
C PHE A 811 6.01 23.46 -23.67
N PHE A 812 6.97 22.55 -23.50
CA PHE A 812 7.69 21.97 -24.63
C PHE A 812 6.92 20.76 -25.18
N TYR A 813 6.45 20.89 -26.42
CA TYR A 813 5.70 19.85 -27.12
C TYR A 813 6.63 19.00 -28.00
N GLY A 814 7.14 17.92 -27.40
CA GLY A 814 8.01 16.94 -28.06
C GLY A 814 8.43 15.82 -27.11
N GLN A 815 8.82 14.67 -27.67
CA GLN A 815 9.19 13.46 -26.90
C GLN A 815 10.42 13.69 -26.01
N GLU A 816 11.22 14.71 -26.30
CA GLU A 816 12.41 15.08 -25.56
C GLU A 816 12.08 15.51 -24.12
N LEU A 817 10.91 16.11 -23.87
CA LEU A 817 10.47 16.48 -22.51
C LEU A 817 9.10 15.93 -22.12
N THR A 818 8.39 15.29 -23.05
CA THR A 818 7.03 14.79 -22.85
C THR A 818 6.96 13.27 -23.03
N ASP A 819 6.65 12.53 -21.96
CA ASP A 819 6.51 11.05 -22.00
C ASP A 819 5.39 10.59 -22.95
N TRP A 820 4.27 11.31 -22.99
CA TRP A 820 3.16 11.01 -23.90
C TRP A 820 2.60 12.32 -24.49
N PRO A 821 3.12 12.76 -25.66
CA PRO A 821 2.67 13.98 -26.31
C PRO A 821 1.26 13.87 -26.91
N ARG A 822 0.81 12.65 -27.22
CA ARG A 822 -0.53 12.39 -27.80
C ARG A 822 -0.70 13.07 -29.15
N GLU A 823 0.31 12.93 -30.00
CA GLU A 823 0.40 13.57 -31.32
C GLU A 823 -0.80 13.23 -32.21
N GLU A 824 -1.42 12.06 -32.01
CA GLU A 824 -2.63 11.61 -32.70
C GLU A 824 -3.86 12.53 -32.53
N VAL A 825 -3.85 13.45 -31.55
CA VAL A 825 -4.93 14.42 -31.33
C VAL A 825 -4.40 15.83 -31.07
N MET A 826 -3.35 15.98 -30.25
CA MET A 826 -2.89 17.31 -29.81
C MET A 826 -2.35 18.16 -30.97
N LEU A 827 -1.85 17.51 -32.03
CA LEU A 827 -1.35 18.18 -33.22
C LEU A 827 -2.45 18.95 -33.98
N HIS A 828 -3.72 18.58 -33.80
CA HIS A 828 -4.86 19.29 -34.35
C HIS A 828 -5.19 20.62 -33.64
N VAL A 829 -4.51 20.94 -32.53
CA VAL A 829 -4.65 22.21 -31.78
C VAL A 829 -3.32 22.96 -31.55
N THR A 830 -2.16 22.34 -31.79
CA THR A 830 -0.85 23.04 -31.77
C THR A 830 -0.47 23.61 -33.13
N GLY A 831 -0.75 22.87 -34.22
CA GLY A 831 -0.17 23.17 -35.54
C GLY A 831 1.09 22.35 -35.84
N GLN A 832 1.69 22.60 -37.00
CA GLN A 832 2.86 21.90 -37.52
C GLN A 832 3.89 22.86 -38.11
N VAL A 833 5.16 22.48 -38.06
CA VAL A 833 6.25 23.20 -38.74
C VAL A 833 6.65 22.40 -39.99
N VAL A 834 6.61 23.04 -41.16
CA VAL A 834 6.99 22.44 -42.45
C VAL A 834 7.88 23.42 -43.17
N ASP A 835 9.09 23.01 -43.56
CA ASP A 835 10.10 23.85 -44.23
C ASP A 835 10.36 25.19 -43.51
N GLY A 836 10.36 25.18 -42.16
CA GLY A 836 10.55 26.37 -41.33
C GLY A 836 9.34 27.31 -41.25
N GLN A 837 8.19 26.92 -41.81
CA GLN A 837 6.93 27.66 -41.69
C GLN A 837 6.00 27.01 -40.66
N HIS A 838 5.51 27.81 -39.72
CA HIS A 838 4.52 27.40 -38.73
C HIS A 838 3.10 27.50 -39.29
N TYR A 839 2.42 26.35 -39.36
CA TYR A 839 1.02 26.23 -39.72
C TYR A 839 0.20 26.00 -38.45
N ARG A 840 -0.45 27.06 -37.95
CA ARG A 840 -1.33 26.95 -36.78
C ARG A 840 -2.66 26.32 -37.21
N ASN A 841 -3.04 25.24 -36.54
CA ASN A 841 -4.33 24.58 -36.76
C ASN A 841 -5.38 25.24 -35.86
N GLU A 842 -6.12 26.22 -36.38
CA GLU A 842 -7.21 26.85 -35.64
C GLU A 842 -8.35 25.85 -35.39
N ASN A 843 -8.52 25.38 -34.17
CA ASN A 843 -9.48 24.32 -33.88
C ASN A 843 -10.14 24.48 -32.51
N ILE A 844 -11.39 24.07 -32.33
CA ILE A 844 -12.01 24.00 -31.00
C ILE A 844 -12.02 22.55 -30.55
N ALA A 845 -11.84 22.33 -29.27
CA ALA A 845 -11.82 21.00 -28.68
C ALA A 845 -12.62 20.99 -27.40
N ILE A 846 -13.15 19.81 -27.06
CA ILE A 846 -13.80 19.56 -25.79
C ILE A 846 -12.95 18.58 -24.99
N SER A 847 -12.69 18.93 -23.74
CA SER A 847 -12.14 18.00 -22.76
C SER A 847 -13.24 17.51 -21.85
N PHE A 848 -13.28 16.20 -21.61
CA PHE A 848 -14.26 15.56 -20.73
C PHE A 848 -13.69 14.33 -20.02
N ASN A 849 -14.29 13.94 -18.90
CA ASN A 849 -13.89 12.74 -18.17
C ASN A 849 -14.78 11.55 -18.51
N ARG A 850 -14.17 10.36 -18.60
CA ARG A 850 -14.90 9.09 -18.71
C ARG A 850 -15.77 8.82 -17.49
N ARG A 851 -15.32 9.17 -16.30
CA ARG A 851 -16.01 8.84 -15.05
C ARG A 851 -15.54 9.78 -13.95
N ILE A 852 -16.33 9.93 -12.90
CA ILE A 852 -15.99 10.70 -11.71
C ILE A 852 -15.65 9.73 -10.57
N GLU A 853 -14.42 9.74 -10.09
CA GLU A 853 -13.95 8.86 -9.00
C GLU A 853 -14.13 9.49 -7.61
N GLU A 854 -14.17 10.81 -7.55
CA GLU A 854 -14.46 11.60 -6.36
C GLU A 854 -15.98 11.70 -6.09
N ASP A 855 -16.35 11.89 -4.82
CA ASP A 855 -17.75 12.13 -4.46
C ASP A 855 -18.11 13.59 -4.71
N ARG A 856 -18.37 13.92 -5.99
CA ARG A 856 -18.79 15.24 -6.45
C ARG A 856 -19.68 15.14 -7.70
N PRO A 857 -20.50 16.17 -7.98
CA PRO A 857 -21.23 16.26 -9.23
C PRO A 857 -20.31 16.33 -10.45
N PHE A 858 -20.82 15.87 -11.59
CA PHE A 858 -20.13 16.02 -12.88
C PHE A 858 -20.02 17.51 -13.25
N SER A 859 -18.80 17.98 -13.46
CA SER A 859 -18.49 19.34 -13.94
C SER A 859 -17.33 19.32 -14.95
N ASP A 860 -17.08 18.16 -15.52
CA ASP A 860 -15.84 17.80 -16.19
C ASP A 860 -15.99 17.98 -17.70
N ALA A 861 -16.33 19.20 -18.11
CA ALA A 861 -16.46 19.57 -19.51
C ALA A 861 -15.89 20.97 -19.74
N LEU A 862 -14.80 21.08 -20.50
CA LEU A 862 -14.16 22.37 -20.80
C LEU A 862 -13.84 22.49 -22.30
N ALA A 863 -14.30 23.57 -22.92
CA ALA A 863 -13.93 23.92 -24.29
C ALA A 863 -12.58 24.62 -24.31
N LEU A 864 -11.71 24.24 -25.24
CA LEU A 864 -10.33 24.71 -25.35
C LEU A 864 -9.93 24.86 -26.82
N ASP A 865 -8.89 25.63 -27.08
CA ASP A 865 -8.28 25.77 -28.40
C ASP A 865 -6.76 25.53 -28.40
N CYS A 866 -6.26 24.91 -27.34
CA CYS A 866 -4.88 24.49 -27.17
C CYS A 866 -4.82 23.11 -26.50
N PRO A 867 -3.65 22.44 -26.50
CA PRO A 867 -3.46 21.20 -25.76
C PRO A 867 -3.86 21.31 -24.29
N ILE A 868 -4.25 20.17 -23.73
CA ILE A 868 -4.58 20.04 -22.30
C ILE A 868 -3.69 18.99 -21.65
N GLN A 869 -3.31 19.21 -20.40
CA GLN A 869 -2.64 18.18 -19.58
C GLN A 869 -3.68 17.14 -19.10
N HIS A 870 -3.26 15.88 -18.88
CA HIS A 870 -4.20 14.78 -18.55
C HIS A 870 -4.93 14.91 -17.21
N HIS A 871 -4.48 15.76 -16.30
CA HIS A 871 -5.07 16.03 -14.98
C HIS A 871 -5.45 17.51 -14.81
N SER A 872 -5.75 18.17 -15.94
CA SER A 872 -6.14 19.58 -15.95
C SER A 872 -7.53 19.79 -15.33
N LEU A 873 -8.46 18.85 -15.52
CA LEU A 873 -9.80 18.95 -14.90
C LEU A 873 -9.83 18.37 -13.48
N SER A 874 -8.97 17.40 -13.17
CA SER A 874 -8.86 16.81 -11.84
C SER A 874 -7.54 16.10 -11.64
N ILE A 875 -7.06 16.01 -10.39
CA ILE A 875 -5.91 15.19 -10.02
C ILE A 875 -6.21 13.69 -9.96
N LYS A 876 -7.50 13.30 -9.91
CA LYS A 876 -7.93 11.89 -9.77
C LYS A 876 -8.32 11.28 -11.09
N GLU A 877 -9.07 12.04 -11.89
CA GLU A 877 -9.54 11.61 -13.19
C GLU A 877 -8.57 12.07 -14.29
N ALA A 878 -8.32 11.19 -15.26
CA ALA A 878 -7.57 11.56 -16.46
C ALA A 878 -8.52 12.03 -17.57
N ASN A 879 -8.45 13.31 -17.96
CA ASN A 879 -9.34 13.89 -18.96
C ASN A 879 -9.02 13.42 -20.38
N ASP A 880 -10.08 13.04 -21.09
CA ASP A 880 -10.08 12.86 -22.54
C ASP A 880 -10.18 14.22 -23.21
N PHE A 881 -9.70 14.28 -24.45
CA PHE A 881 -9.63 15.46 -25.28
C PHE A 881 -9.99 15.07 -26.71
N ALA A 882 -10.89 15.84 -27.31
CA ALA A 882 -11.36 15.62 -28.67
C ALA A 882 -11.49 16.96 -29.38
N SER A 883 -10.73 17.14 -30.47
CA SER A 883 -10.84 18.30 -31.35
C SER A 883 -12.04 18.16 -32.30
N LEU A 884 -12.66 19.27 -32.71
CA LEU A 884 -13.77 19.28 -33.66
C LEU A 884 -13.31 18.87 -35.05
N TYR A 885 -12.13 19.33 -35.48
CA TYR A 885 -11.57 18.96 -36.78
C TYR A 885 -10.29 18.13 -36.64
N ARG A 886 -10.03 17.32 -37.67
CA ARG A 886 -8.75 16.67 -37.97
C ARG A 886 -8.09 17.42 -39.12
N TYR A 887 -6.79 17.66 -38.98
CA TYR A 887 -5.97 18.35 -39.97
C TYR A 887 -5.03 17.37 -40.67
N PRO A 888 -4.59 17.67 -41.91
CA PRO A 888 -3.59 16.86 -42.59
C PRO A 888 -2.31 16.77 -41.80
N ASP A 889 -1.70 15.59 -41.79
CA ASP A 889 -0.36 15.42 -41.27
C ASP A 889 0.65 15.88 -42.33
N ARG A 890 1.17 17.10 -42.12
CA ARG A 890 2.19 17.71 -42.96
C ARG A 890 3.62 17.44 -42.45
N SER A 891 3.79 16.55 -41.47
CA SER A 891 5.10 16.21 -40.94
C SER A 891 5.83 15.22 -41.85
N ASP A 892 7.16 15.38 -41.94
CA ASP A 892 8.01 14.47 -42.74
C ASP A 892 7.99 13.02 -42.23
N LYS A 893 7.57 12.80 -40.97
CA LYS A 893 7.56 11.49 -40.32
C LYS A 893 6.25 10.72 -40.54
N GLN A 894 5.20 11.33 -41.09
CA GLN A 894 3.87 10.74 -41.27
C GLN A 894 3.41 9.97 -40.01
N VAL A 895 3.32 10.70 -38.90
CA VAL A 895 3.02 10.14 -37.56
C VAL A 895 1.59 9.62 -37.45
N ASP A 896 0.66 10.11 -38.27
CA ASP A 896 -0.70 9.56 -38.41
C ASP A 896 -0.93 9.01 -39.83
N SER A 897 -0.87 7.68 -39.98
CA SER A 897 -1.12 7.00 -41.26
C SER A 897 -2.55 7.12 -41.76
N GLU A 898 -3.49 7.52 -40.90
CA GLU A 898 -4.90 7.75 -41.24
C GLU A 898 -5.24 9.26 -41.34
N ALA A 899 -4.24 10.14 -41.38
CA ALA A 899 -4.46 11.57 -41.45
C ALA A 899 -5.25 11.95 -42.72
N PRO A 900 -6.20 12.89 -42.62
CA PRO A 900 -6.97 13.32 -43.79
C PRO A 900 -6.10 14.16 -44.74
N THR A 901 -6.46 14.24 -46.02
CA THR A 901 -5.74 15.07 -47.00
C THR A 901 -6.08 16.56 -46.91
N GLN A 902 -7.21 16.89 -46.29
CA GLN A 902 -7.68 18.25 -46.00
C GLN A 902 -8.34 18.29 -44.62
N ARG A 903 -8.68 19.49 -44.12
CA ARG A 903 -9.43 19.61 -42.85
C ARG A 903 -10.75 18.85 -42.97
N THR A 904 -11.04 17.97 -42.00
CA THR A 904 -12.27 17.17 -41.94
C THR A 904 -12.84 17.15 -40.54
N VAL A 905 -14.17 17.04 -40.41
CA VAL A 905 -14.82 16.96 -39.10
C VAL A 905 -14.44 15.64 -38.39
N ASN A 906 -14.16 15.72 -37.10
CA ASN A 906 -13.79 14.60 -36.25
C ASN A 906 -15.03 13.91 -35.65
N PHE A 907 -16.07 13.70 -36.46
CA PHE A 907 -17.29 13.00 -36.03
C PHE A 907 -17.50 11.71 -36.81
N ASP A 908 -18.06 10.70 -36.14
CA ASP A 908 -18.71 9.59 -36.82
C ASP A 908 -19.88 10.13 -37.64
N LEU A 909 -19.81 9.95 -38.95
CA LEU A 909 -20.75 10.56 -39.89
C LEU A 909 -22.17 10.04 -39.72
N LYS A 910 -22.37 8.80 -39.22
CA LYS A 910 -23.72 8.24 -39.01
C LYS A 910 -24.36 8.86 -37.77
N LEU A 911 -23.62 8.91 -36.66
CA LEU A 911 -24.08 9.56 -35.44
C LEU A 911 -24.32 11.05 -35.67
N TYR A 912 -23.39 11.73 -36.34
CA TYR A 912 -23.56 13.14 -36.71
C TYR A 912 -24.81 13.39 -37.56
N ALA A 913 -25.04 12.59 -38.60
CA ALA A 913 -26.24 12.69 -39.43
C ALA A 913 -27.53 12.43 -38.61
N ALA A 914 -27.50 11.49 -37.66
CA ALA A 914 -28.64 11.24 -36.77
C ALA A 914 -28.93 12.44 -35.85
N VAL A 915 -27.89 13.07 -35.29
CA VAL A 915 -28.04 14.29 -34.48
C VAL A 915 -28.60 15.43 -35.33
N CYS A 916 -28.06 15.66 -36.53
CA CYS A 916 -28.56 16.70 -37.44
C CYS A 916 -30.03 16.47 -37.83
N LYS A 917 -30.41 15.22 -38.09
CA LYS A 917 -31.80 14.83 -38.37
C LYS A 917 -32.73 15.17 -37.20
N ALA A 918 -32.35 14.82 -35.97
CA ALA A 918 -33.12 15.15 -34.78
C ALA A 918 -33.19 16.67 -34.52
N ALA A 919 -32.11 17.38 -34.83
CA ALA A 919 -32.00 18.83 -34.70
C ALA A 919 -32.75 19.62 -35.80
N GLY A 920 -33.10 18.97 -36.92
CA GLY A 920 -33.69 19.64 -38.07
C GLY A 920 -32.72 20.56 -38.83
N ILE A 921 -31.43 20.21 -38.87
CA ILE A 921 -30.38 20.95 -39.60
C ILE A 921 -29.75 20.06 -40.69
N ASP A 922 -29.17 20.67 -41.71
CA ASP A 922 -28.53 19.94 -42.80
C ASP A 922 -27.08 19.58 -42.43
N PRO A 923 -26.71 18.28 -42.36
CA PRO A 923 -25.33 17.89 -42.11
C PRO A 923 -24.35 18.33 -43.22
N ALA A 924 -24.84 18.76 -44.39
CA ALA A 924 -24.00 19.31 -45.48
C ALA A 924 -23.66 20.79 -45.33
N ASP A 925 -24.32 21.53 -44.42
CA ASP A 925 -23.98 22.92 -44.07
C ASP A 925 -22.73 22.97 -43.18
N GLN A 926 -21.59 22.58 -43.75
CA GLN A 926 -20.29 22.49 -43.07
C GLN A 926 -19.34 23.59 -43.51
N ALA A 927 -18.41 23.94 -42.64
CA ALA A 927 -17.28 24.78 -43.04
C ALA A 927 -16.41 24.05 -44.07
N GLY A 928 -16.15 24.70 -45.20
CA GLY A 928 -15.17 24.23 -46.18
C GLY A 928 -13.76 24.20 -45.59
N PRO A 929 -12.77 23.53 -46.22
CA PRO A 929 -11.45 23.32 -45.63
C PRO A 929 -10.69 24.59 -45.19
N ASP A 930 -10.96 25.72 -45.87
CA ASP A 930 -10.29 27.01 -45.66
C ASP A 930 -11.17 28.05 -44.94
N ASP A 931 -12.41 27.69 -44.58
CA ASP A 931 -13.34 28.61 -43.92
C ASP A 931 -12.94 28.87 -42.46
N ASP A 932 -13.07 30.12 -42.02
CA ASP A 932 -12.99 30.49 -40.59
C ASP A 932 -14.33 30.17 -39.91
N PHE A 933 -14.45 28.92 -39.45
CA PHE A 933 -15.67 28.41 -38.79
C PHE A 933 -15.95 29.08 -37.44
N ARG A 934 -14.97 29.76 -36.82
CA ARG A 934 -15.14 30.41 -35.51
C ARG A 934 -15.77 31.79 -35.63
N LYS A 935 -15.62 32.46 -36.78
CA LYS A 935 -16.17 33.80 -37.01
C LYS A 935 -17.69 33.82 -37.09
N ALA A 936 -18.30 32.74 -37.59
CA ALA A 936 -19.75 32.61 -37.67
C ALA A 936 -20.36 32.42 -36.27
N THR A 937 -21.45 33.13 -35.97
CA THR A 937 -22.16 33.08 -34.68
C THR A 937 -23.66 32.92 -34.90
N GLY A 938 -24.40 32.45 -33.89
CA GLY A 938 -25.84 32.23 -34.00
C GLY A 938 -26.19 31.24 -35.12
N ASP A 939 -27.23 31.52 -35.91
CA ASP A 939 -27.69 30.63 -36.98
C ASP A 939 -26.71 30.49 -38.15
N ALA A 940 -25.77 31.43 -38.31
CA ALA A 940 -24.76 31.38 -39.38
C ALA A 940 -23.64 30.35 -39.12
N ARG A 941 -23.57 29.77 -37.92
CA ARG A 941 -22.61 28.72 -37.58
C ARG A 941 -22.81 27.49 -38.48
N PRO A 942 -21.74 26.82 -38.91
CA PRO A 942 -21.83 25.50 -39.53
C PRO A 942 -22.53 24.47 -38.63
N SER A 943 -23.18 23.47 -39.23
CA SER A 943 -23.91 22.43 -38.51
C SER A 943 -23.05 21.66 -37.50
N GLU A 944 -21.80 21.36 -37.81
CA GLU A 944 -20.87 20.66 -36.91
C GLU A 944 -20.50 21.51 -35.69
N VAL A 945 -20.43 22.84 -35.85
CA VAL A 945 -20.23 23.78 -34.74
C VAL A 945 -21.50 23.87 -33.89
N LYS A 946 -22.69 23.92 -34.52
CA LYS A 946 -23.97 23.87 -33.81
C LYS A 946 -24.13 22.59 -32.99
N VAL A 947 -23.69 21.44 -33.53
CA VAL A 947 -23.70 20.15 -32.82
C VAL A 947 -22.69 20.13 -31.68
N PHE A 948 -21.47 20.63 -31.89
CA PHE A 948 -20.48 20.79 -30.82
C PHE A 948 -21.04 21.65 -29.68
N ASP A 949 -21.65 22.78 -30.01
CA ASP A 949 -22.24 23.69 -29.03
C ASP A 949 -23.45 23.05 -28.33
N TYR A 950 -24.31 22.29 -29.03
CA TYR A 950 -25.39 21.53 -28.40
C TYR A 950 -24.87 20.54 -27.35
N ILE A 951 -23.84 19.75 -27.69
CA ILE A 951 -23.18 18.83 -26.76
C ILE A 951 -22.66 19.60 -25.55
N TYR A 952 -21.99 20.74 -25.79
CA TYR A 952 -21.44 21.56 -24.73
C TYR A 952 -22.52 22.12 -23.80
N GLY A 953 -23.66 22.54 -24.37
CA GLY A 953 -24.86 22.97 -23.64
C GLY A 953 -25.45 21.84 -22.78
N VAL A 954 -25.67 20.65 -23.34
CA VAL A 954 -26.16 19.49 -22.56
C VAL A 954 -25.24 19.19 -21.39
N LEU A 955 -23.93 19.11 -21.63
CA LEU A 955 -22.95 18.82 -20.57
C LEU A 955 -22.88 19.90 -19.51
N HIS A 956 -23.49 21.06 -19.71
CA HIS A 956 -23.64 22.16 -18.75
C HIS A 956 -25.06 22.31 -18.19
N SER A 957 -26.03 21.51 -18.66
CA SER A 957 -27.39 21.53 -18.14
C SER A 957 -27.45 20.96 -16.72
N PRO A 958 -27.95 21.71 -15.73
CA PRO A 958 -28.23 21.17 -14.40
C PRO A 958 -29.19 19.97 -14.44
N ASP A 959 -30.25 20.05 -15.24
CA ASP A 959 -31.24 18.97 -15.40
C ASP A 959 -30.58 17.65 -15.82
N TYR A 960 -29.65 17.71 -16.80
CA TYR A 960 -28.90 16.55 -17.27
C TYR A 960 -27.97 15.99 -16.19
N ARG A 961 -27.17 16.87 -15.57
CA ARG A 961 -26.15 16.48 -14.58
C ARG A 961 -26.76 15.87 -13.34
N GLU A 962 -27.89 16.41 -12.88
CA GLU A 962 -28.60 15.93 -11.69
C GLU A 962 -29.35 14.63 -11.98
N THR A 963 -30.10 14.56 -13.09
CA THR A 963 -30.88 13.38 -13.47
C THR A 963 -30.00 12.16 -13.71
N PHE A 964 -28.86 12.34 -14.39
CA PHE A 964 -27.98 11.23 -14.78
C PHE A 964 -26.69 11.17 -13.95
N ALA A 965 -26.69 11.76 -12.75
CA ALA A 965 -25.51 11.85 -11.88
C ALA A 965 -24.84 10.48 -11.63
N GLU A 966 -25.63 9.42 -11.42
CA GLU A 966 -25.12 8.07 -11.18
C GLU A 966 -24.44 7.46 -12.40
N PHE A 967 -24.96 7.71 -13.61
CA PHE A 967 -24.38 7.19 -14.85
C PHE A 967 -23.10 7.94 -15.27
N LEU A 968 -23.04 9.25 -15.02
CA LEU A 968 -21.85 10.07 -15.27
C LEU A 968 -20.66 9.72 -14.36
N LYS A 969 -20.91 9.02 -13.24
CA LYS A 969 -19.86 8.50 -12.34
C LYS A 969 -19.22 7.21 -12.85
N ILE A 970 -19.80 6.50 -13.81
CA ILE A 970 -19.38 5.12 -14.15
C ILE A 970 -18.83 4.96 -15.56
N ASP A 971 -19.30 5.73 -16.54
CA ASP A 971 -18.81 5.67 -17.93
C ASP A 971 -19.01 6.99 -18.69
N PHE A 972 -18.50 7.05 -19.93
CA PHE A 972 -18.53 8.25 -20.76
C PHE A 972 -19.93 8.87 -20.86
N PRO A 973 -20.05 10.21 -20.91
CA PRO A 973 -21.34 10.87 -21.06
C PRO A 973 -22.09 10.40 -22.30
N ARG A 974 -23.37 10.05 -22.14
CA ARG A 974 -24.32 9.86 -23.23
C ARG A 974 -25.17 11.10 -23.39
N VAL A 975 -25.13 11.73 -24.55
CA VAL A 975 -25.87 12.97 -24.83
C VAL A 975 -27.22 12.60 -25.44
N PRO A 976 -28.35 13.11 -24.93
CA PRO A 976 -29.66 12.84 -25.51
C PRO A 976 -29.77 13.49 -26.89
N TYR A 977 -30.43 12.80 -27.81
CA TYR A 977 -30.88 13.43 -29.04
C TYR A 977 -31.86 14.57 -28.72
N PRO A 978 -31.79 15.71 -29.44
CA PRO A 978 -32.72 16.80 -29.20
C PRO A 978 -34.16 16.35 -29.49
N SER A 979 -35.07 16.62 -28.56
CA SER A 979 -36.49 16.24 -28.70
C SER A 979 -37.23 17.07 -29.76
N SER A 980 -36.69 18.22 -30.14
CA SER A 980 -37.16 19.06 -31.23
C SER A 980 -36.05 19.99 -31.73
N SER A 981 -36.25 20.57 -32.91
CA SER A 981 -35.37 21.60 -33.46
C SER A 981 -35.30 22.86 -32.59
N GLU A 982 -36.39 23.20 -31.89
CA GLU A 982 -36.46 24.34 -30.99
C GLU A 982 -35.61 24.13 -29.74
N VAL A 983 -35.67 22.93 -29.15
CA VAL A 983 -34.81 22.52 -28.03
C VAL A 983 -33.35 22.49 -28.47
N PHE A 984 -33.04 21.93 -29.64
CA PHE A 984 -31.69 21.94 -30.19
C PHE A 984 -31.15 23.37 -30.31
N ARG A 985 -31.92 24.28 -30.93
CA ARG A 985 -31.52 25.68 -31.11
C ARG A 985 -31.23 26.35 -29.78
N HIS A 986 -32.16 26.25 -28.82
CA HIS A 986 -32.00 26.84 -27.48
C HIS A 986 -30.72 26.35 -26.79
N VAL A 987 -30.53 25.03 -26.72
CA VAL A 987 -29.38 24.42 -26.03
C VAL A 987 -28.07 24.73 -26.77
N SER A 988 -28.07 24.70 -28.11
CA SER A 988 -26.91 25.04 -28.94
C SER A 988 -26.52 26.52 -28.83
N GLU A 989 -27.46 27.44 -28.69
CA GLU A 989 -27.19 28.87 -28.47
C GLU A 989 -26.58 29.11 -27.07
N LYS A 990 -27.09 28.45 -26.03
CA LYS A 990 -26.47 28.50 -24.69
C LYS A 990 -25.10 27.86 -24.68
N GLY A 991 -24.93 26.74 -25.40
CA GLY A 991 -23.65 26.09 -25.63
C GLY A 991 -22.64 26.98 -26.32
N GLU A 992 -23.05 27.76 -27.34
CA GLU A 992 -22.21 28.75 -28.00
C GLU A 992 -21.71 29.80 -27.00
N ALA A 993 -22.63 30.37 -26.23
CA ALA A 993 -22.30 31.38 -25.23
C ALA A 993 -21.26 30.85 -24.22
N LEU A 994 -21.47 29.62 -23.73
CA LEU A 994 -20.53 28.93 -22.84
C LEU A 994 -19.17 28.66 -23.51
N ARG A 995 -19.16 28.12 -24.74
CA ARG A 995 -17.93 27.85 -25.49
C ARG A 995 -17.10 29.13 -25.64
N ARG A 996 -17.72 30.21 -26.10
CA ARG A 996 -17.04 31.49 -26.34
C ARG A 996 -16.51 32.12 -25.06
N LEU A 997 -17.27 32.03 -23.96
CA LEU A 997 -16.81 32.43 -22.62
C LEU A 997 -15.61 31.61 -22.16
N HIS A 998 -15.65 30.28 -22.31
CA HIS A 998 -14.60 29.38 -21.85
C HIS A 998 -13.34 29.39 -22.73
N LEU A 999 -13.47 29.74 -24.01
CA LEU A 999 -12.37 30.12 -24.89
C LEU A 999 -11.82 31.54 -24.59
N MET A 1000 -12.39 32.21 -23.59
CA MET A 1000 -12.02 33.56 -23.14
C MET A 1000 -12.07 34.62 -24.26
N GLU A 1001 -13.06 34.53 -25.16
CA GLU A 1001 -13.21 35.51 -26.23
C GLU A 1001 -13.56 36.89 -25.65
N PRO A 1002 -12.79 37.96 -25.95
CA PRO A 1002 -13.02 39.28 -25.37
C PRO A 1002 -14.44 39.82 -25.58
N GLY A 1003 -15.01 39.58 -26.77
CA GLY A 1003 -16.37 39.98 -27.10
C GLY A 1003 -17.46 39.23 -26.36
N ALA A 1004 -17.17 38.05 -25.79
CA ALA A 1004 -18.11 37.28 -24.98
C ALA A 1004 -18.00 37.64 -23.48
N ILE A 1005 -16.79 37.94 -22.98
CA ILE A 1005 -16.57 38.30 -21.57
C ILE A 1005 -17.13 39.70 -21.27
N GLY A 1006 -16.84 40.67 -22.12
CA GLY A 1006 -17.11 42.09 -21.86
C GLY A 1006 -16.30 42.63 -20.67
N ASP A 1007 -16.83 43.63 -19.98
CA ASP A 1007 -16.17 44.23 -18.81
C ASP A 1007 -16.23 43.30 -17.59
N ALA A 1008 -15.11 43.19 -16.85
CA ALA A 1008 -14.98 42.41 -15.62
C ALA A 1008 -14.75 43.34 -14.40
N PRO A 1009 -15.81 43.89 -13.80
CA PRO A 1009 -15.72 44.96 -12.80
C PRO A 1009 -15.39 44.45 -11.38
N TYR A 1010 -14.25 43.77 -11.23
CA TYR A 1010 -13.76 43.25 -9.94
C TYR A 1010 -12.44 43.94 -9.57
N PRO A 1011 -12.49 45.19 -9.07
CA PRO A 1011 -11.29 46.01 -8.93
C PRO A 1011 -10.30 45.41 -7.93
N PHE A 1012 -9.02 45.61 -8.19
CA PHE A 1012 -7.93 45.20 -7.30
C PHE A 1012 -7.59 46.36 -6.36
N MET A 1013 -7.67 46.11 -5.05
CA MET A 1013 -7.70 47.11 -3.97
C MET A 1013 -6.88 46.62 -2.77
N PRO A 1014 -6.49 47.47 -1.81
CA PRO A 1014 -6.35 48.91 -1.91
C PRO A 1014 -5.04 49.28 -2.61
N GLU A 1015 -4.94 50.52 -3.05
CA GLU A 1015 -3.71 51.09 -3.63
C GLU A 1015 -2.65 51.40 -2.56
N ASP A 1016 -3.06 51.69 -1.33
CA ASP A 1016 -2.16 51.90 -0.19
C ASP A 1016 -1.62 50.57 0.33
N VAL A 1017 -0.33 50.35 0.08
CA VAL A 1017 0.43 49.16 0.46
C VAL A 1017 1.58 49.51 1.41
N SER A 1018 1.45 50.61 2.17
CA SER A 1018 2.49 51.07 3.11
C SER A 1018 2.84 50.06 4.21
N GLU A 1019 1.92 49.13 4.52
CA GLU A 1019 2.13 48.04 5.48
C GLU A 1019 2.83 46.80 4.88
N LEU A 1020 3.13 46.80 3.58
CA LEU A 1020 3.76 45.67 2.87
C LEU A 1020 5.23 45.97 2.51
N GLU A 1021 6.08 44.96 2.70
CA GLU A 1021 7.44 44.98 2.12
C GLU A 1021 7.37 44.93 0.58
N ASP A 1022 8.41 45.40 -0.11
CA ASP A 1022 8.40 45.54 -1.58
C ASP A 1022 8.18 44.19 -2.30
N ASP A 1023 8.67 43.09 -1.75
CA ASP A 1023 8.49 41.72 -2.26
C ASP A 1023 7.12 41.11 -1.89
N GLU A 1024 6.38 41.70 -0.95
CA GLU A 1024 5.00 41.33 -0.60
C GLU A 1024 3.96 42.03 -1.48
N ARG A 1025 4.33 43.13 -2.15
CA ARG A 1025 3.43 43.90 -3.01
C ARG A 1025 2.98 43.09 -4.22
N ASN A 1026 1.67 43.03 -4.42
CA ASN A 1026 0.98 42.20 -5.41
C ASN A 1026 1.29 40.70 -5.29
N ALA A 1027 2.01 40.26 -4.27
CA ALA A 1027 2.40 38.87 -4.11
C ALA A 1027 1.31 38.07 -3.42
N VAL A 1028 1.04 36.86 -3.93
CA VAL A 1028 0.11 35.94 -3.27
C VAL A 1028 0.80 35.32 -2.07
N ALA A 1029 0.39 35.70 -0.86
CA ALA A 1029 1.01 35.25 0.38
C ALA A 1029 0.67 33.78 0.71
N ALA A 1030 1.52 33.13 1.51
CA ALA A 1030 1.40 31.71 1.84
C ALA A 1030 0.05 31.32 2.50
N ALA A 1031 -0.50 32.20 3.33
CA ALA A 1031 -1.79 32.00 4.02
C ALA A 1031 -3.03 32.36 3.18
N HIS A 1032 -2.83 32.81 1.93
CA HIS A 1032 -3.86 33.28 0.99
C HIS A 1032 -3.94 32.33 -0.23
N PRO A 1033 -4.90 32.47 -1.15
CA PRO A 1033 -6.02 33.40 -1.18
C PRO A 1033 -7.10 33.09 -0.13
N LYS A 1034 -7.78 34.14 0.36
CA LYS A 1034 -8.90 34.03 1.30
C LYS A 1034 -10.08 34.87 0.82
N TRP A 1035 -11.25 34.25 0.74
CA TRP A 1035 -12.50 34.97 0.49
C TRP A 1035 -13.13 35.41 1.81
N ASP A 1036 -13.54 36.67 1.89
CA ASP A 1036 -14.25 37.24 3.03
C ASP A 1036 -15.20 38.34 2.57
N ALA A 1037 -16.50 38.16 2.80
CA ALA A 1037 -17.56 39.13 2.53
C ALA A 1037 -17.48 39.80 1.13
N GLY A 1038 -17.24 39.00 0.07
CA GLY A 1038 -17.14 39.50 -1.31
C GLY A 1038 -15.75 39.97 -1.72
N ARG A 1039 -14.73 39.83 -0.86
CA ARG A 1039 -13.34 40.19 -1.16
C ARG A 1039 -12.46 38.95 -1.24
N VAL A 1040 -11.62 38.86 -2.27
CA VAL A 1040 -10.58 37.82 -2.37
C VAL A 1040 -9.23 38.42 -2.05
N TYR A 1041 -8.78 38.24 -0.81
CA TYR A 1041 -7.46 38.68 -0.35
C TYR A 1041 -6.37 37.80 -0.93
N ILE A 1042 -5.36 38.42 -1.53
CA ILE A 1042 -4.12 37.75 -1.98
C ILE A 1042 -3.00 37.87 -0.95
N ASN A 1043 -3.05 38.90 -0.10
CA ASN A 1043 -2.17 39.11 1.04
C ASN A 1043 -2.94 39.85 2.15
N LYS A 1044 -2.25 40.34 3.18
CA LYS A 1044 -2.88 40.99 4.35
C LYS A 1044 -3.73 42.22 3.99
N VAL A 1045 -3.35 42.93 2.93
CA VAL A 1045 -3.91 44.25 2.59
C VAL A 1045 -4.65 44.20 1.26
N GLN A 1046 -4.08 43.56 0.24
CA GLN A 1046 -4.57 43.58 -1.14
C GLN A 1046 -5.55 42.44 -1.46
N TYR A 1047 -6.62 42.77 -2.19
CA TYR A 1047 -7.75 41.92 -2.55
C TYR A 1047 -8.43 42.34 -3.86
N PHE A 1048 -9.17 41.42 -4.46
CA PHE A 1048 -10.18 41.72 -5.49
C PHE A 1048 -11.52 41.97 -4.82
N ASP A 1049 -12.14 43.12 -5.07
CA ASP A 1049 -13.42 43.52 -4.46
C ASP A 1049 -14.62 43.07 -5.31
N GLY A 1050 -15.76 42.87 -4.66
CA GLY A 1050 -17.03 42.54 -5.32
C GLY A 1050 -17.10 41.13 -5.93
N VAL A 1051 -16.22 40.20 -5.54
CA VAL A 1051 -16.19 38.82 -6.05
C VAL A 1051 -17.30 37.99 -5.39
N PRO A 1052 -18.34 37.55 -6.13
CA PRO A 1052 -19.44 36.78 -5.54
C PRO A 1052 -18.98 35.41 -5.05
N GLN A 1053 -19.59 34.92 -3.97
CA GLN A 1053 -19.30 33.60 -3.42
C GLN A 1053 -19.53 32.49 -4.47
N THR A 1054 -20.54 32.62 -5.33
CA THR A 1054 -20.81 31.68 -6.43
C THR A 1054 -19.61 31.48 -7.34
N ALA A 1055 -18.90 32.54 -7.73
CA ALA A 1055 -17.70 32.43 -8.57
C ALA A 1055 -16.50 31.84 -7.80
N TRP A 1056 -16.38 32.18 -6.51
CA TRP A 1056 -15.34 31.64 -5.63
C TRP A 1056 -15.48 30.13 -5.37
N ASP A 1057 -16.71 29.65 -5.25
CA ASP A 1057 -17.05 28.26 -4.95
C ASP A 1057 -17.32 27.42 -6.22
N PHE A 1058 -17.36 28.04 -7.41
CA PHE A 1058 -17.63 27.35 -8.68
C PHE A 1058 -16.57 26.29 -8.99
N HIS A 1059 -17.02 25.11 -9.44
CA HIS A 1059 -16.14 23.98 -9.78
C HIS A 1059 -16.14 23.69 -11.29
N ILE A 1060 -14.95 23.44 -11.83
CA ILE A 1060 -14.74 22.79 -13.13
C ILE A 1060 -13.87 21.56 -12.87
N GLY A 1061 -14.45 20.38 -13.10
CA GLY A 1061 -13.93 19.13 -12.56
C GLY A 1061 -13.69 19.19 -11.05
N GLY A 1062 -12.53 18.70 -10.61
CA GLY A 1062 -12.11 18.67 -9.21
C GLY A 1062 -11.48 19.97 -8.70
N TYR A 1063 -11.48 21.05 -9.49
CA TYR A 1063 -10.88 22.32 -9.11
C TYR A 1063 -11.90 23.44 -8.98
N GLN A 1064 -11.62 24.36 -8.06
CA GLN A 1064 -12.26 25.67 -7.96
C GLN A 1064 -11.37 26.70 -8.67
N PRO A 1065 -11.64 27.10 -9.92
CA PRO A 1065 -10.66 27.83 -10.74
C PRO A 1065 -10.24 29.16 -10.11
N ALA A 1066 -11.20 29.92 -9.55
CA ALA A 1066 -10.94 31.19 -8.86
C ALA A 1066 -10.00 31.04 -7.65
N GLN A 1067 -9.98 29.89 -6.98
CA GLN A 1067 -9.06 29.64 -5.87
C GLN A 1067 -7.74 29.07 -6.36
N LYS A 1068 -7.83 28.08 -7.26
CA LYS A 1068 -6.69 27.27 -7.71
C LYS A 1068 -5.67 28.12 -8.46
N TRP A 1069 -6.14 29.04 -9.32
CA TRP A 1069 -5.28 29.92 -10.10
C TRP A 1069 -4.38 30.81 -9.23
N LEU A 1070 -4.94 31.39 -8.16
CA LEU A 1070 -4.19 32.18 -7.17
C LEU A 1070 -3.30 31.30 -6.28
N LYS A 1071 -3.79 30.13 -5.83
CA LYS A 1071 -3.00 29.18 -5.02
C LYS A 1071 -1.73 28.73 -5.72
N ASP A 1072 -1.77 28.59 -7.04
CA ASP A 1072 -0.61 28.18 -7.86
C ASP A 1072 0.40 29.31 -8.10
N ARG A 1073 0.05 30.54 -7.71
CA ARG A 1073 0.91 31.74 -7.78
C ARG A 1073 1.42 32.19 -6.41
N LYS A 1074 1.32 31.35 -5.37
CA LYS A 1074 1.90 31.63 -4.05
C LYS A 1074 3.38 32.00 -4.16
N GLY A 1075 3.75 33.12 -3.55
CA GLY A 1075 5.10 33.68 -3.59
C GLY A 1075 5.44 34.41 -4.90
N ARG A 1076 4.48 34.58 -5.82
CA ARG A 1076 4.66 35.35 -7.06
C ARG A 1076 3.85 36.64 -7.00
N ALA A 1077 4.46 37.73 -7.43
CA ALA A 1077 3.77 39.00 -7.68
C ALA A 1077 2.90 38.89 -8.93
N LEU A 1078 1.65 39.34 -8.84
CA LEU A 1078 0.73 39.42 -9.97
C LEU A 1078 1.09 40.63 -10.84
N SER A 1079 1.28 40.39 -12.14
CA SER A 1079 1.37 41.45 -13.13
C SER A 1079 0.01 42.11 -13.39
N TYR A 1080 0.00 43.22 -14.15
CA TYR A 1080 -1.26 43.83 -14.59
C TYR A 1080 -2.09 42.88 -15.46
N GLU A 1081 -1.44 42.08 -16.30
CA GLU A 1081 -2.09 41.06 -17.12
C GLU A 1081 -2.66 39.92 -16.27
N ASP A 1082 -1.94 39.49 -15.23
CA ASP A 1082 -2.42 38.51 -14.24
C ASP A 1082 -3.69 39.00 -13.53
N ILE A 1083 -3.70 40.27 -13.10
CA ILE A 1083 -4.86 40.90 -12.46
C ILE A 1083 -6.06 40.88 -13.41
N GLY A 1084 -5.88 41.33 -14.66
CA GLY A 1084 -6.95 41.32 -15.67
C GLY A 1084 -7.44 39.92 -16.01
N HIS A 1085 -6.52 38.95 -16.11
CA HIS A 1085 -6.86 37.55 -16.34
C HIS A 1085 -7.70 36.96 -15.19
N TYR A 1086 -7.34 37.27 -13.94
CA TYR A 1086 -8.12 36.83 -12.79
C TYR A 1086 -9.53 37.42 -12.76
N GLN A 1087 -9.67 38.72 -13.08
CA GLN A 1087 -10.97 39.38 -13.19
C GLN A 1087 -11.85 38.70 -14.24
N ASN A 1088 -11.27 38.34 -15.39
CA ASN A 1088 -11.94 37.59 -16.44
C ASN A 1088 -12.39 36.21 -15.96
N ILE A 1089 -11.55 35.48 -15.20
CA ILE A 1089 -11.95 34.19 -14.59
C ILE A 1089 -13.20 34.39 -13.72
N VAL A 1090 -13.22 35.37 -12.83
CA VAL A 1090 -14.38 35.62 -11.95
C VAL A 1090 -15.64 35.93 -12.79
N LYS A 1091 -15.52 36.77 -13.81
CA LYS A 1091 -16.63 37.11 -14.73
C LYS A 1091 -17.16 35.88 -15.45
N ILE A 1092 -16.27 35.07 -16.04
CA ILE A 1092 -16.62 33.86 -16.77
C ILE A 1092 -17.39 32.89 -15.86
N LEU A 1093 -16.87 32.59 -14.67
CA LEU A 1093 -17.52 31.65 -13.74
C LEU A 1093 -18.93 32.10 -13.34
N LEU A 1094 -19.14 33.40 -13.15
CA LEU A 1094 -20.45 33.96 -12.82
C LEU A 1094 -21.43 33.88 -14.01
N GLU A 1095 -20.97 34.22 -15.22
CA GLU A 1095 -21.79 34.11 -16.43
C GLU A 1095 -22.10 32.65 -16.78
N THR A 1096 -21.16 31.74 -16.53
CA THR A 1096 -21.36 30.29 -16.68
C THR A 1096 -22.49 29.81 -15.77
N ASP A 1097 -22.48 30.14 -14.47
CA ASP A 1097 -23.59 29.82 -13.55
C ASP A 1097 -24.93 30.38 -14.04
N ARG A 1098 -24.96 31.64 -14.49
CA ARG A 1098 -26.18 32.26 -15.05
C ARG A 1098 -26.70 31.51 -16.28
N ILE A 1099 -25.83 31.23 -17.26
CA ILE A 1099 -26.21 30.55 -18.49
C ILE A 1099 -26.66 29.12 -18.22
N MET A 1100 -26.00 28.40 -17.31
CA MET A 1100 -26.39 27.04 -16.91
C MET A 1100 -27.85 27.00 -16.44
N ARG A 1101 -28.27 27.97 -15.62
CA ARG A 1101 -29.65 28.07 -15.11
C ARG A 1101 -30.68 28.44 -16.18
N GLU A 1102 -30.24 28.97 -17.31
CA GLU A 1102 -31.11 29.31 -18.44
C GLU A 1102 -31.27 28.17 -19.45
N ILE A 1103 -30.45 27.11 -19.37
CA ILE A 1103 -30.60 25.94 -20.22
C ILE A 1103 -31.90 25.22 -19.85
N LYS A 1104 -32.74 24.99 -20.85
CA LYS A 1104 -33.99 24.23 -20.72
C LYS A 1104 -33.84 22.99 -21.57
N LEU A 1105 -33.60 21.85 -20.93
CA LEU A 1105 -33.40 20.58 -21.60
C LEU A 1105 -34.47 19.60 -21.13
N PRO A 1106 -35.60 19.48 -21.84
CA PRO A 1106 -36.61 18.49 -21.48
C PRO A 1106 -36.03 17.08 -21.68
N LEU A 1107 -36.00 16.30 -20.60
CA LEU A 1107 -35.61 14.89 -20.60
C LEU A 1107 -36.88 14.04 -20.61
N ASP A 1108 -36.99 13.13 -21.58
CA ASP A 1108 -38.13 12.21 -21.65
C ASP A 1108 -37.92 11.04 -20.68
N LEU A 1109 -38.37 11.24 -19.44
CA LEU A 1109 -38.19 10.28 -18.35
C LEU A 1109 -39.19 9.12 -18.39
N ASP A 1110 -40.24 9.21 -19.24
CA ASP A 1110 -41.38 8.29 -19.30
C ASP A 1110 -41.47 7.50 -20.60
N ALA A 1111 -40.59 7.73 -21.59
CA ALA A 1111 -40.51 6.92 -22.80
C ALA A 1111 -40.17 5.45 -22.45
N ALA A 1112 -41.17 4.59 -22.53
CA ALA A 1112 -40.98 3.14 -22.48
C ALA A 1112 -40.03 2.72 -23.63
N PRO A 1113 -39.10 1.77 -23.41
CA PRO A 1113 -38.24 1.28 -24.47
C PRO A 1113 -39.08 0.67 -25.59
N ASP A 1114 -38.81 1.04 -26.84
CA ASP A 1114 -39.29 0.29 -28.00
C ASP A 1114 -38.81 -1.17 -27.85
N GLU A 1115 -39.75 -2.13 -27.84
CA GLU A 1115 -39.51 -3.56 -27.55
C GLU A 1115 -38.56 -4.27 -28.54
N GLU A 1116 -38.02 -3.59 -29.56
CA GLU A 1116 -37.19 -4.21 -30.60
C GLU A 1116 -35.67 -4.21 -30.34
N VAL A 1117 -35.16 -3.56 -29.29
CA VAL A 1117 -33.69 -3.44 -29.08
C VAL A 1117 -33.13 -4.36 -27.97
N GLN A 1118 -33.96 -5.11 -27.24
CA GLN A 1118 -33.50 -6.02 -26.16
C GLN A 1118 -33.02 -7.41 -26.62
N ALA A 1119 -32.78 -7.63 -27.91
CA ALA A 1119 -32.15 -8.85 -28.42
C ALA A 1119 -30.72 -8.57 -28.94
N GLY A 1120 -29.72 -8.55 -28.03
CA GLY A 1120 -28.28 -8.44 -28.38
C GLY A 1120 -27.29 -8.72 -27.24
#